data_AF-L0AWS6-F1
#
_entry.id   AF-L0AWS6-F1
#
_cell.length_a   1.000
_cell.length_b   1.000
_cell.length_c   1.000
_cell.angle_alpha   90.00
_cell.angle_beta   90.00
_cell.angle_gamma   90.00
#
_symmetry.space_group_name_H-M   'P 1'
#
loop_
_entity.id
_entity.type
_entity.pdbx_description
1 polymer ?
#
loop_
_entity_poly.entity_id
_entity_poly.type
_entity_poly.pdbx_seq_one_letter_code
_entity_poly.pdbx_strand_id
1 'polypeptide(L)'
;MSKGPKELRLEIGKKCGKDGPRCRCSGNKPGDITASKVENNEDAVGFLALVHDRKGKTFRLSRELDNDENIGDVNQCILGVTKVSVYYWEEDKECNTPLLLEVVKGNHNSTQYYYRYDKGEVQNQNNSQTIWQYKPEKMKLQVMLDDRNCGRNHAVPLNIKDLATGTLPDDIPSTCMKKTRRIELGSLQHLTGSEYVYTTYEVKGSDTKISRVKVGDHNISGITIPPGGMDKVRLYSNTGISQAPIMINFNTNNRESKWFYSTNSNGTQWTEVGSTSNFYSDDGKPTEALAKKLDEFACQYHSGVTIDLSHSTSTAQNNYCCSQHKDDARISVSSVQVSCQRPDHNKGTITAYKHSIDGNGLKLVGIKFYPSGDTKNRKHVKSRKLSLPIPGPVDVYVFYCTEDPILVYVDRNKSGSPGWFRKSTKNNKNQWTKFTFSGITPTNITECGNWNKLVGAIKKLKCENFKKCPTTSLLRAETSGGVQAQIQDEDDIDLGSSEEEDTYKQGTDAPPPSGKDPLGPRGNPGIKCTEKGAQEEYKSKLTSTGINKGETGGVLSSDLWKTVGKAVGKTVDLGLDLADQLGSVAVPASGLAGIYGSFVAEALGKVGIEALNTVIQQAKPATAHQSEDGRALSSNTDDADSTTGNREDVDGSQSSRTTQQHVTEPAATAPNSSPPEPTAENFVGGATLTAGLGVIFGSSSGTLAGAGGLTGLGWWAFKRSKGDPWVRRGYPIEFLKNVPY
;
A
#
# COMPACT_ATOMS: atom_id res chain seq x y z
N MET A 1 -35.14 35.91 43.05
CA MET A 1 -34.00 34.98 42.90
C MET A 1 -33.51 35.07 41.47
N SER A 2 -32.37 35.73 41.23
CA SER A 2 -31.74 35.74 39.90
C SER A 2 -31.39 34.30 39.54
N LYS A 3 -31.93 33.79 38.41
CA LYS A 3 -31.56 32.47 37.91
C LYS A 3 -30.06 32.51 37.67
N GLY A 4 -29.29 31.75 38.45
CA GLY A 4 -27.84 31.67 38.32
C GLY A 4 -27.42 31.38 36.87
N PRO A 5 -26.20 31.77 36.49
CA PRO A 5 -25.73 31.60 35.12
C PRO A 5 -25.89 30.15 34.69
N LYS A 6 -26.43 29.94 33.48
CA LYS A 6 -26.69 28.59 32.97
C LYS A 6 -25.38 27.86 32.70
N GLU A 7 -25.26 26.66 33.23
CA GLU A 7 -24.04 25.87 33.26
C GLU A 7 -24.34 24.43 32.84
N LEU A 8 -23.58 23.93 31.87
CA LEU A 8 -23.65 22.54 31.43
C LEU A 8 -22.69 21.71 32.30
N ARG A 9 -23.25 20.80 33.11
CA ARG A 9 -22.51 19.66 33.65
C ARG A 9 -22.56 18.53 32.63
N LEU A 10 -21.43 18.19 32.03
CA LEU A 10 -21.36 17.13 31.04
C LEU A 10 -21.44 15.77 31.74
N GLU A 11 -22.51 15.02 31.48
CA GLU A 11 -22.69 13.65 31.99
C GLU A 11 -22.39 12.66 30.85
N ILE A 12 -21.14 12.21 30.77
CA ILE A 12 -20.62 11.39 29.68
C ILE A 12 -21.37 10.05 29.63
N GLY A 13 -21.71 9.47 30.78
CA GLY A 13 -22.46 8.22 30.90
C GLY A 13 -23.88 8.28 30.34
N LYS A 14 -24.47 9.48 30.16
CA LYS A 14 -25.79 9.64 29.51
C LYS A 14 -25.72 9.54 27.99
N LYS A 15 -24.52 9.58 27.40
CA LYS A 15 -24.24 9.42 25.97
C LYS A 15 -25.18 10.28 25.10
N CYS A 16 -25.38 11.54 25.51
CA CYS A 16 -26.27 12.46 24.83
C CYS A 16 -25.84 12.61 23.36
N GLY A 17 -26.80 12.56 22.42
CA GLY A 17 -26.52 12.59 20.98
C GLY A 17 -26.53 11.20 20.34
N LYS A 18 -26.27 10.11 21.08
CA LYS A 18 -26.27 8.74 20.54
C LYS A 18 -27.65 8.33 20.01
N ASP A 19 -28.69 8.56 20.81
CA ASP A 19 -30.07 8.12 20.52
C ASP A 19 -31.00 9.25 20.08
N GLY A 20 -30.46 10.45 19.80
CA GLY A 20 -31.24 11.60 19.39
C GLY A 20 -30.70 12.95 19.87
N PRO A 21 -31.34 14.06 19.46
CA PRO A 21 -30.76 15.39 19.57
C PRO A 21 -30.90 16.03 20.95
N ARG A 22 -31.67 15.40 21.84
CA ARG A 22 -31.97 15.95 23.16
C ARG A 22 -30.80 15.69 24.12
N CYS A 23 -30.19 16.77 24.60
CA CYS A 23 -29.27 16.66 25.73
C CYS A 23 -30.06 16.19 26.98
N ARG A 24 -29.61 15.09 27.60
CA ARG A 24 -30.17 14.52 28.84
C ARG A 24 -29.37 14.88 30.09
N CYS A 25 -28.26 15.62 29.95
CA CYS A 25 -27.47 16.04 31.10
C CYS A 25 -28.31 16.81 32.13
N SER A 26 -28.10 16.51 33.41
CA SER A 26 -28.75 17.18 34.54
C SER A 26 -28.21 18.60 34.77
N GLY A 27 -28.79 19.32 35.72
CA GLY A 27 -28.32 20.63 36.18
C GLY A 27 -28.96 21.84 35.49
N ASN A 28 -28.47 23.04 35.83
CA ASN A 28 -28.96 24.33 35.32
C ASN A 28 -28.44 24.63 33.90
N LYS A 29 -28.53 23.65 32.99
CA LYS A 29 -28.00 23.79 31.64
C LYS A 29 -28.83 24.77 30.81
N PRO A 30 -28.22 25.43 29.81
CA PRO A 30 -28.99 26.15 28.81
C PRO A 30 -29.98 25.25 28.07
N GLY A 31 -31.26 25.68 28.05
CA GLY A 31 -32.35 24.94 27.41
C GLY A 31 -32.25 24.85 25.88
N ASP A 32 -31.34 25.63 25.28
CA ASP A 32 -31.03 25.66 23.85
C ASP A 32 -29.77 24.84 23.48
N ILE A 33 -29.26 23.98 24.38
CA ILE A 33 -28.21 23.02 24.03
C ILE A 33 -28.81 21.83 23.29
N THR A 34 -28.27 21.57 22.10
CA THR A 34 -28.54 20.36 21.31
C THR A 34 -27.39 19.37 21.47
N ALA A 35 -27.72 18.09 21.49
CA ALA A 35 -26.74 17.02 21.38
C ALA A 35 -26.80 16.42 19.96
N SER A 36 -25.72 15.84 19.47
CA SER A 36 -25.72 15.12 18.19
C SER A 36 -24.59 14.09 18.13
N LYS A 37 -24.79 13.01 17.38
CA LYS A 37 -23.73 12.08 16.99
C LYS A 37 -23.13 12.56 15.67
N VAL A 38 -21.80 12.70 15.63
CA VAL A 38 -21.05 13.00 14.41
C VAL A 38 -20.19 11.78 14.09
N GLU A 39 -20.40 11.22 12.90
CA GLU A 39 -19.65 10.09 12.34
C GLU A 39 -18.97 10.56 11.04
N ASN A 40 -17.99 9.80 10.54
CA ASN A 40 -17.31 10.08 9.27
C ASN A 40 -16.64 11.47 9.21
N ASN A 41 -16.08 11.93 10.33
CA ASN A 41 -15.30 13.16 10.34
C ASN A 41 -13.93 12.91 9.67
N GLU A 42 -13.61 13.66 8.62
CA GLU A 42 -12.34 13.54 7.87
C GLU A 42 -11.10 13.77 8.74
N ASP A 43 -11.22 14.58 9.80
CA ASP A 43 -10.15 14.84 10.78
C ASP A 43 -10.05 13.77 11.88
N ALA A 44 -10.99 12.82 11.92
CA ALA A 44 -11.16 11.82 12.98
C ALA A 44 -11.70 10.49 12.41
N VAL A 45 -11.08 9.98 11.36
CA VAL A 45 -11.48 8.74 10.67
C VAL A 45 -11.35 7.54 11.61
N GLY A 46 -12.38 6.68 11.66
CA GLY A 46 -12.44 5.55 12.60
C GLY A 46 -12.96 5.94 13.99
N PHE A 47 -13.42 7.18 14.16
CA PHE A 47 -13.91 7.71 15.43
C PHE A 47 -15.23 8.46 15.22
N LEU A 48 -16.07 8.40 16.25
CA LEU A 48 -17.30 9.18 16.33
C LEU A 48 -17.22 10.17 17.48
N ALA A 49 -17.99 11.26 17.40
CA ALA A 49 -18.10 12.26 18.45
C ALA A 49 -19.54 12.43 18.92
N LEU A 50 -19.74 12.48 20.23
CA LEU A 50 -20.98 12.94 20.86
C LEU A 50 -20.82 14.43 21.20
N VAL A 51 -21.52 15.27 20.45
CA VAL A 51 -21.34 16.73 20.44
C VAL A 51 -22.47 17.41 21.20
N HIS A 52 -22.13 18.35 22.06
CA HIS A 52 -23.02 19.31 22.69
C HIS A 52 -22.74 20.69 22.12
N ASP A 53 -23.72 21.26 21.42
CA ASP A 53 -23.59 22.53 20.72
C ASP A 53 -24.68 23.51 21.17
N ARG A 54 -24.31 24.79 21.23
CA ARG A 54 -25.22 25.91 21.49
C ARG A 54 -25.07 26.93 20.37
N LYS A 55 -25.77 26.71 19.26
CA LYS A 55 -25.68 27.51 18.03
C LYS A 55 -25.65 29.01 18.29
N GLY A 56 -24.54 29.66 17.91
CA GLY A 56 -24.35 31.11 17.98
C GLY A 56 -24.26 31.70 19.39
N LYS A 57 -24.17 30.88 20.45
CA LYS A 57 -24.13 31.36 21.84
C LYS A 57 -23.09 30.60 22.65
N THR A 58 -22.54 31.26 23.67
CA THR A 58 -21.63 30.61 24.62
C THR A 58 -22.37 30.08 25.85
N PHE A 59 -21.83 29.08 26.52
CA PHE A 59 -22.27 28.61 27.83
C PHE A 59 -21.06 28.37 28.76
N ARG A 60 -21.35 28.15 30.05
CA ARG A 60 -20.36 27.70 31.03
C ARG A 60 -20.32 26.19 31.03
N LEU A 61 -19.13 25.60 30.91
CA LEU A 61 -18.93 24.17 31.09
C LEU A 61 -18.39 23.91 32.50
N SER A 62 -19.13 23.13 33.28
CA SER A 62 -18.65 22.61 34.56
C SER A 62 -17.40 21.77 34.33
N ARG A 63 -16.41 21.91 35.21
CA ARG A 63 -15.26 21.00 35.20
C ARG A 63 -15.58 19.68 35.89
N GLU A 64 -16.54 19.67 36.82
CA GLU A 64 -17.10 18.42 37.34
C GLU A 64 -17.93 17.75 36.26
N LEU A 65 -17.64 16.47 36.01
CA LEU A 65 -18.36 15.58 35.12
C LEU A 65 -19.26 14.65 35.95
N ASP A 66 -19.79 13.59 35.35
CA ASP A 66 -20.36 12.47 36.09
C ASP A 66 -19.27 11.51 36.61
N ASN A 67 -19.64 10.61 37.53
CA ASN A 67 -18.74 9.60 38.14
C ASN A 67 -17.49 10.19 38.82
N ASP A 68 -17.63 11.36 39.44
CA ASP A 68 -16.56 12.06 40.15
C ASP A 68 -15.34 12.40 39.26
N GLU A 69 -15.54 12.42 37.94
CA GLU A 69 -14.53 12.85 36.98
C GLU A 69 -14.47 14.38 36.87
N ASN A 70 -13.30 14.92 36.53
CA ASN A 70 -13.04 16.35 36.45
C ASN A 70 -12.23 16.72 35.20
N ILE A 71 -12.49 17.89 34.62
CA ILE A 71 -11.70 18.48 33.54
C ILE A 71 -10.58 19.33 34.14
N GLY A 72 -9.35 18.82 34.13
CA GLY A 72 -8.16 19.45 34.71
C GLY A 72 -8.21 19.62 36.24
N ASP A 73 -7.17 20.23 36.82
CA ASP A 73 -6.97 20.29 38.28
C ASP A 73 -7.58 21.53 38.97
N VAL A 74 -8.31 22.37 38.23
CA VAL A 74 -8.82 23.66 38.74
C VAL A 74 -10.32 23.58 38.92
N ASN A 75 -10.86 24.02 40.06
CA ASN A 75 -12.30 23.96 40.36
C ASN A 75 -13.16 25.03 39.65
N GLN A 76 -12.61 25.76 38.67
CA GLN A 76 -13.32 26.86 38.01
C GLN A 76 -13.91 26.43 36.67
N CYS A 77 -15.23 26.62 36.51
CA CYS A 77 -15.92 26.38 35.23
C CYS A 77 -15.21 27.02 34.03
N ILE A 78 -15.29 26.35 32.87
CA ILE A 78 -14.71 26.84 31.63
C ILE A 78 -15.72 27.81 30.98
N LEU A 79 -15.30 29.07 30.84
CA LEU A 79 -16.14 30.14 30.29
C LEU A 79 -16.06 30.20 28.76
N GLY A 80 -17.11 30.74 28.14
CA GLY A 80 -17.12 31.08 26.73
C GLY A 80 -17.22 29.89 25.78
N VAL A 81 -17.69 28.73 26.26
CA VAL A 81 -17.75 27.48 25.47
C VAL A 81 -18.92 27.54 24.49
N THR A 82 -18.70 27.21 23.23
CA THR A 82 -19.75 27.10 22.21
C THR A 82 -20.08 25.65 21.88
N LYS A 83 -19.07 24.78 21.90
CA LYS A 83 -19.19 23.36 21.55
C LYS A 83 -18.33 22.50 22.46
N VAL A 84 -18.84 21.34 22.86
CA VAL A 84 -18.06 20.29 23.55
C VAL A 84 -18.30 18.96 22.86
N SER A 85 -17.23 18.26 22.49
CA SER A 85 -17.31 16.95 21.82
C SER A 85 -16.63 15.88 22.69
N VAL A 86 -17.26 14.71 22.84
CA VAL A 86 -16.65 13.51 23.44
C VAL A 86 -16.40 12.49 22.34
N TYR A 87 -15.14 12.13 22.11
CA TYR A 87 -14.77 11.18 21.06
C TYR A 87 -14.71 9.75 21.55
N TYR A 88 -15.14 8.82 20.71
CA TYR A 88 -15.14 7.38 20.93
C TYR A 88 -14.60 6.67 19.68
N TRP A 89 -14.07 5.46 19.88
CA TRP A 89 -13.71 4.58 18.77
C TRP A 89 -14.97 4.00 18.12
N GLU A 90 -15.04 3.94 16.79
CA GLU A 90 -16.23 3.45 16.08
C GLU A 90 -16.58 1.99 16.40
N GLU A 91 -15.60 1.15 16.76
CA GLU A 91 -15.85 -0.24 17.17
C GLU A 91 -16.32 -0.36 18.64
N ASP A 92 -16.21 0.70 19.43
CA ASP A 92 -16.91 0.82 20.71
C ASP A 92 -18.34 1.29 20.45
N LYS A 93 -19.16 0.39 19.88
CA LYS A 93 -20.57 0.65 19.51
C LYS A 93 -21.39 1.16 20.70
N GLU A 94 -20.98 0.77 21.91
CA GLU A 94 -21.64 1.22 23.12
C GLU A 94 -21.17 2.58 23.63
N CYS A 95 -20.06 3.13 23.12
CA CYS A 95 -19.46 4.37 23.59
C CYS A 95 -19.14 4.31 25.09
N ASN A 96 -18.56 3.21 25.54
CA ASN A 96 -18.18 2.97 26.93
C ASN A 96 -16.80 3.55 27.27
N THR A 97 -15.93 3.71 26.28
CA THR A 97 -14.53 4.12 26.46
C THR A 97 -14.30 5.49 25.80
N PRO A 98 -14.60 6.60 26.50
CA PRO A 98 -14.40 7.94 25.94
C PRO A 98 -12.90 8.26 25.85
N LEU A 99 -12.43 8.73 24.70
CA LEU A 99 -11.01 8.89 24.42
C LEU A 99 -10.49 10.29 24.71
N LEU A 100 -11.26 11.29 24.25
CA LEU A 100 -10.83 12.68 24.16
C LEU A 100 -12.02 13.61 24.37
N LEU A 101 -11.84 14.67 25.13
CA LEU A 101 -12.75 15.81 25.17
C LEU A 101 -12.19 16.95 24.33
N GLU A 102 -13.01 17.49 23.45
CA GLU A 102 -12.75 18.71 22.69
C GLU A 102 -13.68 19.83 23.19
N VAL A 103 -13.11 20.95 23.62
CA VAL A 103 -13.84 22.12 24.12
C VAL A 103 -13.53 23.33 23.24
N VAL A 104 -14.52 23.79 22.47
CA VAL A 104 -14.39 24.96 21.58
C VAL A 104 -14.94 26.20 22.27
N LYS A 105 -14.16 27.29 22.26
CA LYS A 105 -14.56 28.59 22.83
C LYS A 105 -14.85 29.62 21.75
N GLY A 106 -15.92 30.39 21.92
CA GLY A 106 -16.41 31.34 20.91
C GLY A 106 -15.54 32.58 20.71
N ASN A 107 -14.93 33.12 21.76
CA ASN A 107 -14.24 34.41 21.68
C ASN A 107 -12.90 34.36 20.93
N HIS A 108 -12.34 33.17 20.69
CA HIS A 108 -11.02 33.01 20.07
C HIS A 108 -10.93 31.85 19.09
N ASN A 109 -12.03 31.14 18.81
CA ASN A 109 -12.01 29.81 18.16
C ASN A 109 -10.92 28.89 18.74
N SER A 110 -10.59 29.07 20.02
CA SER A 110 -9.56 28.28 20.67
C SER A 110 -10.18 26.95 21.03
N THR A 111 -9.67 25.89 20.45
CA THR A 111 -10.03 24.53 20.81
C THR A 111 -9.07 24.02 21.87
N GLN A 112 -9.62 23.45 22.94
CA GLN A 112 -8.87 22.82 24.01
C GLN A 112 -9.16 21.33 24.01
N TYR A 113 -8.12 20.51 24.13
CA TYR A 113 -8.22 19.07 24.16
C TYR A 113 -7.86 18.54 25.55
N TYR A 114 -8.61 17.57 26.04
CA TYR A 114 -8.36 16.92 27.32
C TYR A 114 -8.33 15.41 27.16
N TYR A 115 -7.26 14.79 27.64
CA TYR A 115 -7.02 13.36 27.56
C TYR A 115 -7.53 12.67 28.81
N ARG A 116 -8.13 11.49 28.62
CA ARG A 116 -8.32 10.54 29.70
C ARG A 116 -7.21 9.49 29.68
N TYR A 117 -6.66 9.23 30.87
CA TYR A 117 -5.62 8.24 31.10
C TYR A 117 -6.16 7.15 32.03
N ASP A 118 -5.85 5.90 31.72
CA ASP A 118 -6.18 4.77 32.58
C ASP A 118 -5.12 4.57 33.67
N LYS A 119 -5.40 3.64 34.59
CA LYS A 119 -4.49 3.28 35.68
C LYS A 119 -3.20 2.69 35.11
N GLY A 120 -2.06 3.18 35.58
CA GLY A 120 -0.75 2.63 35.21
C GLY A 120 -0.15 3.18 33.92
N GLU A 121 -0.84 4.06 33.20
CA GLU A 121 -0.18 4.85 32.15
C GLU A 121 0.86 5.79 32.79
N VAL A 122 2.06 5.87 32.21
CA VAL A 122 3.18 6.67 32.76
C VAL A 122 2.82 8.15 32.92
N GLN A 123 1.94 8.65 32.05
CA GLN A 123 1.43 10.02 32.06
C GLN A 123 0.44 10.29 33.20
N ASN A 124 -0.03 9.23 33.89
CA ASN A 124 -0.88 9.33 35.07
C ASN A 124 -0.04 9.31 36.36
N GLN A 125 0.94 10.22 36.47
CA GLN A 125 1.88 10.26 37.61
C GLN A 125 1.17 10.48 38.95
N ASN A 126 0.02 11.17 38.95
CA ASN A 126 -0.78 11.43 40.14
C ASN A 126 -1.81 10.33 40.42
N ASN A 127 -1.85 9.27 39.60
CA ASN A 127 -2.77 8.13 39.69
C ASN A 127 -4.26 8.55 39.73
N SER A 128 -4.58 9.75 39.23
CA SER A 128 -5.92 10.31 39.27
C SER A 128 -6.66 9.98 37.97
N GLN A 129 -7.19 8.77 37.90
CA GLN A 129 -8.01 8.30 36.77
C GLN A 129 -9.25 9.16 36.50
N THR A 130 -9.63 9.98 37.48
CA THR A 130 -10.79 10.87 37.41
C THR A 130 -10.48 12.19 36.72
N ILE A 131 -9.22 12.54 36.44
CA ILE A 131 -8.87 13.85 35.88
C ILE A 131 -8.55 13.75 34.39
N TRP A 132 -9.35 14.46 33.59
CA TRP A 132 -9.10 14.70 32.19
C TRP A 132 -8.02 15.78 32.03
N GLN A 133 -6.82 15.38 31.61
CA GLN A 133 -5.65 16.25 31.58
C GLN A 133 -5.63 17.11 30.32
N TYR A 134 -5.43 18.43 30.50
CA TYR A 134 -5.30 19.37 29.38
C TYR A 134 -4.07 19.05 28.52
N LYS A 135 -4.25 19.06 27.20
CA LYS A 135 -3.16 18.93 26.22
C LYS A 135 -2.91 20.25 25.49
N PRO A 136 -1.81 20.95 25.84
CA PRO A 136 -1.48 22.23 25.21
C PRO A 136 -0.83 22.07 23.82
N GLU A 137 -0.33 20.87 23.49
CA GLU A 137 0.37 20.59 22.24
C GLU A 137 -0.58 20.66 21.04
N LYS A 138 -0.16 21.39 20.01
CA LYS A 138 -0.89 21.49 18.74
C LYS A 138 -0.66 20.23 17.89
N MET A 139 -1.34 19.16 18.24
CA MET A 139 -1.39 17.94 17.43
C MET A 139 -2.65 17.93 16.56
N LYS A 140 -2.59 17.23 15.41
CA LYS A 140 -3.78 16.95 14.61
C LYS A 140 -4.74 16.07 15.42
N LEU A 141 -6.04 16.32 15.30
CA LEU A 141 -7.09 15.60 16.03
C LEU A 141 -6.96 14.07 15.88
N GLN A 142 -6.79 13.58 14.64
CA GLN A 142 -6.54 12.17 14.34
C GLN A 142 -5.41 11.56 15.19
N VAL A 143 -4.27 12.25 15.29
CA VAL A 143 -3.08 11.76 16.02
C VAL A 143 -3.38 11.64 17.51
N MET A 144 -4.12 12.61 18.06
CA MET A 144 -4.54 12.58 19.46
C MET A 144 -5.49 11.41 19.74
N LEU A 145 -6.41 11.15 18.82
CA LEU A 145 -7.34 10.03 18.90
C LEU A 145 -6.63 8.69 18.79
N ASP A 146 -5.69 8.53 17.85
CA ASP A 146 -4.92 7.28 17.70
C ASP A 146 -4.08 6.99 18.96
N ASP A 147 -3.44 8.00 19.55
CA ASP A 147 -2.69 7.85 20.80
C ASP A 147 -3.59 7.39 21.96
N ARG A 148 -4.77 8.00 22.11
CA ARG A 148 -5.71 7.62 23.16
C ARG A 148 -6.38 6.27 22.90
N ASN A 149 -6.64 5.93 21.64
CA ASN A 149 -7.19 4.63 21.28
C ASN A 149 -6.20 3.50 21.58
N CYS A 150 -4.89 3.74 21.38
CA CYS A 150 -3.83 2.81 21.75
C CYS A 150 -3.84 2.55 23.27
N GLY A 151 -3.89 3.61 24.08
CA GLY A 151 -3.87 3.51 25.53
C GLY A 151 -5.12 2.82 26.11
N ARG A 152 -6.31 3.21 25.63
CA ARG A 152 -7.59 2.83 26.27
C ARG A 152 -8.28 1.62 25.64
N ASN A 153 -8.23 1.48 24.32
CA ASN A 153 -8.88 0.37 23.59
C ASN A 153 -7.89 -0.65 23.04
N HIS A 154 -6.60 -0.43 23.28
CA HIS A 154 -5.51 -1.24 22.77
C HIS A 154 -5.48 -1.30 21.24
N ALA A 155 -5.98 -0.26 20.57
CA ALA A 155 -6.15 -0.25 19.12
C ALA A 155 -5.21 0.75 18.46
N VAL A 156 -4.46 0.31 17.46
CA VAL A 156 -3.46 1.13 16.74
C VAL A 156 -3.80 1.26 15.26
N PRO A 157 -3.52 2.38 14.59
CA PRO A 157 -3.74 2.50 13.16
C PRO A 157 -2.67 1.70 12.39
N LEU A 158 -3.06 1.10 11.28
CA LEU A 158 -2.13 0.53 10.30
C LEU A 158 -2.03 1.49 9.11
N ASN A 159 -0.84 2.04 8.84
CA ASN A 159 -0.60 2.82 7.63
C ASN A 159 0.35 2.08 6.68
N ILE A 160 -0.10 1.83 5.46
CA ILE A 160 0.65 1.21 4.39
C ILE A 160 1.22 2.35 3.53
N LYS A 161 2.36 2.90 3.93
CA LYS A 161 3.02 4.01 3.19
C LYS A 161 3.81 3.51 1.98
N ASP A 162 4.54 2.41 2.16
CA ASP A 162 5.31 1.75 1.11
C ASP A 162 5.01 0.24 1.14
N LEU A 163 5.07 -0.40 -0.02
CA LEU A 163 4.91 -1.85 -0.22
C LEU A 163 5.87 -2.68 0.63
N ALA A 164 7.01 -2.09 1.02
CA ALA A 164 7.99 -2.69 1.90
C ALA A 164 7.82 -2.34 3.39
N THR A 165 7.15 -1.23 3.72
CA THR A 165 7.03 -0.75 5.10
C THR A 165 5.63 -0.21 5.42
N GLY A 166 4.79 -1.07 6.01
CA GLY A 166 3.72 -0.67 6.91
C GLY A 166 4.38 -0.12 8.16
N THR A 167 4.38 1.20 8.32
CA THR A 167 4.85 1.84 9.54
C THR A 167 3.67 2.46 10.27
N LEU A 168 3.80 2.52 11.59
CA LEU A 168 3.08 3.56 12.32
C LEU A 168 3.57 4.90 11.76
N PRO A 169 2.71 5.91 11.56
CA PRO A 169 3.19 7.23 11.15
C PRO A 169 4.30 7.69 12.10
N ASP A 170 5.51 7.84 11.57
CA ASP A 170 6.76 8.02 12.34
C ASP A 170 6.73 9.29 13.21
N ASP A 171 5.84 10.21 12.85
CA ASP A 171 5.56 11.48 13.49
C ASP A 171 4.63 11.37 14.71
N ILE A 172 4.07 10.20 15.04
CA ILE A 172 3.14 10.12 16.18
C ILE A 172 3.91 10.14 17.51
N PRO A 173 3.72 11.16 18.37
CA PRO A 173 4.34 11.22 19.69
C PRO A 173 3.62 10.32 20.72
N SER A 174 3.26 9.09 20.35
CA SER A 174 2.58 8.16 21.25
C SER A 174 3.57 7.23 21.93
N THR A 175 3.66 7.33 23.26
CA THR A 175 4.42 6.36 24.07
C THR A 175 3.86 4.95 23.94
N CYS A 176 2.53 4.81 23.83
CA CYS A 176 1.87 3.52 23.69
C CYS A 176 2.28 2.83 22.38
N MET A 177 2.14 3.52 21.25
CA MET A 177 2.49 2.93 19.94
C MET A 177 3.99 2.71 19.77
N LYS A 178 4.83 3.48 20.47
CA LYS A 178 6.30 3.32 20.43
C LYS A 178 6.82 2.19 21.33
N LYS A 179 6.23 2.00 22.51
CA LYS A 179 6.78 1.08 23.53
C LYS A 179 6.01 -0.22 23.65
N THR A 180 4.68 -0.16 23.74
CA THR A 180 3.85 -1.31 24.14
C THR A 180 3.13 -1.95 22.95
N ARG A 181 2.57 -1.16 22.03
CA ARG A 181 1.71 -1.63 20.94
C ARG A 181 2.23 -1.19 19.59
N ARG A 182 3.27 -1.86 19.13
CA ARG A 182 3.98 -1.52 17.89
C ARG A 182 3.73 -2.56 16.81
N ILE A 183 3.72 -2.08 15.58
CA ILE A 183 3.70 -2.91 14.38
C ILE A 183 5.14 -2.90 13.86
N GLU A 184 5.79 -4.06 13.89
CA GLU A 184 7.18 -4.19 13.44
C GLU A 184 7.26 -4.98 12.15
N LEU A 185 8.16 -4.59 11.26
CA LEU A 185 8.52 -5.41 10.11
C LEU A 185 9.11 -6.74 10.62
N GLY A 186 8.46 -7.84 10.31
CA GLY A 186 8.87 -9.19 10.68
C GLY A 186 9.76 -9.83 9.62
N SER A 187 9.20 -10.09 8.44
CA SER A 187 9.96 -10.68 7.33
C SER A 187 9.47 -10.24 5.96
N LEU A 188 10.37 -10.23 4.98
CA LEU A 188 10.07 -10.04 3.57
C LEU A 188 10.47 -11.29 2.82
N GLN A 189 9.54 -11.91 2.12
CA GLN A 189 9.76 -13.19 1.43
C GLN A 189 9.18 -13.18 0.02
N HIS A 190 9.88 -13.82 -0.91
CA HIS A 190 9.34 -14.09 -2.24
C HIS A 190 8.41 -15.30 -2.19
N LEU A 191 7.27 -15.20 -2.85
CA LEU A 191 6.37 -16.32 -3.02
C LEU A 191 6.94 -17.28 -4.06
N THR A 192 7.23 -18.51 -3.63
CA THR A 192 7.84 -19.56 -4.46
C THR A 192 7.10 -19.71 -5.79
N GLY A 193 7.84 -19.69 -6.90
CA GLY A 193 7.23 -19.87 -8.22
C GLY A 193 6.59 -18.61 -8.82
N SER A 194 6.79 -17.43 -8.22
CA SER A 194 6.18 -16.18 -8.69
C SER A 194 7.05 -14.95 -8.47
N GLU A 195 6.62 -13.82 -9.04
CA GLU A 195 7.24 -12.50 -8.84
C GLU A 195 6.65 -11.74 -7.64
N TYR A 196 5.67 -12.34 -6.93
CA TYR A 196 5.09 -11.69 -5.75
C TYR A 196 6.06 -11.76 -4.57
N VAL A 197 6.08 -10.66 -3.82
CA VAL A 197 6.67 -10.63 -2.49
C VAL A 197 5.55 -10.51 -1.47
N TYR A 198 5.77 -11.06 -0.29
CA TYR A 198 4.92 -10.77 0.85
C TYR A 198 5.74 -10.30 2.03
N THR A 199 5.22 -9.26 2.67
CA THR A 199 5.82 -8.63 3.83
C THR A 199 4.96 -8.93 5.04
N THR A 200 5.54 -9.55 6.06
CA THR A 200 4.87 -9.86 7.33
C THR A 200 5.23 -8.81 8.35
N TYR A 201 4.22 -8.22 8.98
CA TYR A 201 4.33 -7.34 10.13
C TYR A 201 3.87 -8.08 11.38
N GLU A 202 4.70 -8.05 12.42
CA GLU A 202 4.39 -8.61 13.74
C GLU A 202 3.73 -7.52 14.58
N VAL A 203 2.56 -7.81 15.15
CA VAL A 203 1.83 -6.88 16.02
C VAL A 203 2.18 -7.20 17.47
N LYS A 204 2.78 -6.25 18.18
CA LYS A 204 3.17 -6.44 19.59
C LYS A 204 2.01 -6.14 20.53
N GLY A 205 1.91 -6.95 21.58
CA GLY A 205 0.82 -6.94 22.55
C GLY A 205 -0.30 -7.89 22.11
N SER A 206 -0.53 -8.94 22.90
CA SER A 206 -1.49 -10.03 22.59
C SER A 206 -2.96 -9.58 22.51
N ASP A 207 -3.25 -8.35 22.93
CA ASP A 207 -4.56 -7.72 22.93
C ASP A 207 -4.60 -6.50 21.99
N THR A 208 -3.53 -6.24 21.24
CA THR A 208 -3.43 -5.10 20.33
C THR A 208 -4.33 -5.33 19.12
N LYS A 209 -5.24 -4.40 18.87
CA LYS A 209 -6.19 -4.38 17.75
C LYS A 209 -5.72 -3.41 16.67
N ILE A 210 -6.22 -3.56 15.45
CA ILE A 210 -6.11 -2.50 14.44
C ILE A 210 -7.35 -1.60 14.53
N SER A 211 -7.17 -0.29 14.59
CA SER A 211 -8.28 0.68 14.68
C SER A 211 -8.80 1.10 13.32
N ARG A 212 -7.90 1.26 12.35
CA ARG A 212 -8.15 1.69 10.97
C ARG A 212 -6.96 1.32 10.10
N VAL A 213 -7.18 1.24 8.79
CA VAL A 213 -6.13 0.99 7.80
C VAL A 213 -6.10 2.18 6.83
N LYS A 214 -4.91 2.63 6.45
CA LYS A 214 -4.70 3.65 5.41
C LYS A 214 -3.65 3.18 4.41
N VAL A 215 -3.71 3.71 3.19
CA VAL A 215 -2.67 3.53 2.16
C VAL A 215 -2.16 4.93 1.82
N GLY A 216 -0.91 5.22 2.20
CA GLY A 216 -0.35 6.57 2.20
C GLY A 216 -1.20 7.52 3.04
N ASP A 217 -1.69 8.59 2.42
CA ASP A 217 -2.59 9.57 3.04
C ASP A 217 -4.08 9.27 2.79
N HIS A 218 -4.38 8.21 2.05
CA HIS A 218 -5.75 7.88 1.65
C HIS A 218 -6.42 6.94 2.67
N ASN A 219 -7.66 7.28 3.00
CA ASN A 219 -8.57 6.37 3.68
C ASN A 219 -8.94 5.25 2.71
N ILE A 220 -9.10 4.04 3.23
CA ILE A 220 -9.55 2.90 2.43
C ILE A 220 -10.99 2.52 2.78
N SER A 221 -11.67 1.88 1.84
CA SER A 221 -13.02 1.35 2.00
C SER A 221 -13.04 -0.17 1.78
N GLY A 222 -14.03 -0.85 2.36
CA GLY A 222 -14.28 -2.28 2.14
C GLY A 222 -13.40 -3.26 2.94
N ILE A 223 -12.57 -2.77 3.87
CA ILE A 223 -11.90 -3.63 4.86
C ILE A 223 -12.70 -3.62 6.16
N THR A 224 -13.20 -4.80 6.55
CA THR A 224 -13.77 -5.04 7.88
C THR A 224 -12.68 -5.62 8.77
N ILE A 225 -12.11 -4.80 9.66
CA ILE A 225 -11.03 -5.24 10.55
C ILE A 225 -11.56 -6.34 11.47
N PRO A 226 -10.88 -7.50 11.57
CA PRO A 226 -11.29 -8.56 12.50
C PRO A 226 -11.36 -8.05 13.94
N PRO A 227 -12.37 -8.47 14.73
CA PRO A 227 -12.40 -8.15 16.14
C PRO A 227 -11.28 -8.88 16.88
N GLY A 228 -10.81 -8.29 17.97
CA GLY A 228 -9.84 -8.93 18.88
C GLY A 228 -8.37 -8.60 18.59
N GLY A 229 -7.50 -9.24 19.37
CA GLY A 229 -6.06 -9.03 19.30
C GLY A 229 -5.46 -9.62 18.02
N MET A 230 -4.51 -8.90 17.45
CA MET A 230 -3.80 -9.23 16.23
C MET A 230 -2.45 -9.84 16.55
N ASP A 231 -2.09 -10.88 15.79
CA ASP A 231 -0.76 -11.49 15.82
C ASP A 231 0.10 -10.86 14.70
N LYS A 232 -0.41 -10.93 13.46
CA LYS A 232 0.36 -10.56 12.27
C LYS A 232 -0.52 -9.91 11.21
N VAL A 233 0.10 -9.08 10.39
CA VAL A 233 -0.49 -8.59 9.14
C VAL A 233 0.45 -8.93 8.00
N ARG A 234 -0.05 -9.53 6.92
CA ARG A 234 0.75 -9.81 5.71
C ARG A 234 0.24 -8.99 4.53
N LEU A 235 1.16 -8.33 3.84
CA LEU A 235 0.89 -7.57 2.62
C LEU A 235 1.50 -8.33 1.44
N TYR A 236 0.72 -8.63 0.41
CA TYR A 236 1.20 -9.29 -0.81
C TYR A 236 1.25 -8.25 -1.94
N SER A 237 2.42 -8.10 -2.56
CA SER A 237 2.65 -7.04 -3.52
C SER A 237 3.46 -7.51 -4.74
N ASN A 238 3.30 -6.76 -5.82
CA ASN A 238 4.17 -6.76 -6.98
C ASN A 238 4.37 -5.29 -7.37
N THR A 239 5.51 -4.73 -6.96
CA THR A 239 5.82 -3.30 -7.05
C THR A 239 5.85 -2.78 -8.48
N GLY A 240 6.01 -3.66 -9.47
CA GLY A 240 6.00 -3.26 -10.88
C GLY A 240 4.62 -2.95 -11.45
N ILE A 241 3.55 -3.41 -10.78
CA ILE A 241 2.18 -3.36 -11.35
C ILE A 241 1.26 -2.47 -10.53
N SER A 242 1.51 -2.37 -9.23
CA SER A 242 0.70 -1.60 -8.29
C SER A 242 1.59 -0.92 -7.26
N GLN A 243 1.24 0.30 -6.87
CA GLN A 243 1.87 1.02 -5.74
C GLN A 243 1.28 0.59 -4.40
N ALA A 244 0.11 -0.05 -4.41
CA ALA A 244 -0.53 -0.64 -3.24
C ALA A 244 -0.42 -2.17 -3.26
N PRO A 245 -0.47 -2.85 -2.10
CA PRO A 245 -0.54 -4.30 -2.05
C PRO A 245 -1.74 -4.81 -2.85
N ILE A 246 -1.59 -5.95 -3.50
CA ILE A 246 -2.67 -6.62 -4.22
C ILE A 246 -3.61 -7.28 -3.22
N MET A 247 -3.06 -7.80 -2.12
CA MET A 247 -3.82 -8.51 -1.10
C MET A 247 -3.25 -8.25 0.30
N ILE A 248 -4.13 -8.30 1.31
CA ILE A 248 -3.81 -8.13 2.73
C ILE A 248 -4.42 -9.30 3.50
N ASN A 249 -3.67 -9.81 4.47
CA ASN A 249 -4.10 -10.84 5.40
C ASN A 249 -3.94 -10.33 6.84
N PHE A 250 -5.02 -10.37 7.61
CA PHE A 250 -5.03 -10.09 9.05
C PHE A 250 -5.10 -11.42 9.80
N ASN A 251 -4.08 -11.72 10.60
CA ASN A 251 -4.05 -12.89 11.48
C ASN A 251 -4.29 -12.45 12.91
N THR A 252 -5.36 -12.96 13.50
CA THR A 252 -5.72 -12.70 14.89
C THR A 252 -5.14 -13.76 15.82
N ASN A 253 -5.08 -13.45 17.11
CA ASN A 253 -4.53 -14.35 18.13
C ASN A 253 -5.35 -15.63 18.35
N ASN A 254 -6.62 -15.64 17.94
CA ASN A 254 -7.47 -16.84 17.89
C ASN A 254 -7.23 -17.70 16.63
N ARG A 255 -6.20 -17.39 15.83
CA ARG A 255 -5.84 -18.06 14.57
C ARG A 255 -6.89 -17.94 13.46
N GLU A 256 -7.82 -17.00 13.59
CA GLU A 256 -8.66 -16.61 12.46
C GLU A 256 -7.84 -15.73 11.50
N SER A 257 -8.08 -15.90 10.21
CA SER A 257 -7.44 -15.10 9.17
C SER A 257 -8.51 -14.46 8.32
N LYS A 258 -8.50 -13.14 8.22
CA LYS A 258 -9.30 -12.42 7.21
C LYS A 258 -8.43 -11.90 6.09
N TRP A 259 -8.95 -11.95 4.89
CA TRP A 259 -8.22 -11.67 3.67
C TRP A 259 -8.98 -10.64 2.85
N PHE A 260 -8.27 -9.67 2.31
CA PHE A 260 -8.83 -8.61 1.49
C PHE A 260 -7.96 -8.39 0.27
N TYR A 261 -8.55 -8.12 -0.88
CA TYR A 261 -7.82 -7.77 -2.10
C TYR A 261 -8.21 -6.39 -2.59
N SER A 262 -7.27 -5.70 -3.24
CA SER A 262 -7.51 -4.39 -3.83
C SER A 262 -8.27 -4.56 -5.14
N THR A 263 -9.33 -3.76 -5.31
CA THR A 263 -10.15 -3.72 -6.53
C THR A 263 -9.72 -2.60 -7.48
N ASN A 264 -8.73 -1.81 -7.08
CA ASN A 264 -8.18 -0.73 -7.88
C ASN A 264 -6.65 -0.60 -7.72
N SER A 265 -6.02 0.10 -8.65
CA SER A 265 -4.55 0.23 -8.72
C SER A 265 -3.94 1.11 -7.62
N ASN A 266 -4.74 1.97 -6.97
CA ASN A 266 -4.30 2.87 -5.91
C ASN A 266 -4.48 2.29 -4.49
N GLY A 267 -5.14 1.13 -4.34
CA GLY A 267 -5.32 0.50 -3.03
C GLY A 267 -6.33 1.19 -2.11
N THR A 268 -7.32 1.91 -2.66
CA THR A 268 -8.32 2.62 -1.84
C THR A 268 -9.64 1.86 -1.70
N GLN A 269 -9.89 0.85 -2.55
CA GLN A 269 -11.11 0.05 -2.53
C GLN A 269 -10.76 -1.43 -2.37
N TRP A 270 -11.28 -2.05 -1.33
CA TRP A 270 -10.97 -3.43 -0.97
C TRP A 270 -12.22 -4.28 -0.91
N THR A 271 -12.04 -5.59 -1.06
CA THR A 271 -13.11 -6.56 -0.90
C THR A 271 -12.57 -7.80 -0.22
N GLU A 272 -13.39 -8.43 0.63
CA GLU A 272 -13.02 -9.65 1.34
C GLU A 272 -12.83 -10.81 0.35
N VAL A 273 -11.76 -11.58 0.54
CA VAL A 273 -11.55 -12.82 -0.21
C VAL A 273 -12.41 -13.90 0.45
N GLY A 274 -13.15 -14.67 -0.36
CA GLY A 274 -13.99 -15.78 0.12
C GLY A 274 -13.18 -16.96 0.69
N SER A 275 -13.20 -18.10 0.00
CA SER A 275 -12.48 -19.29 0.50
C SER A 275 -10.96 -19.12 0.45
N THR A 276 -10.30 -19.26 1.60
CA THR A 276 -8.83 -19.09 1.75
C THR A 276 -8.13 -20.25 2.48
N SER A 277 -8.85 -21.34 2.77
CA SER A 277 -8.36 -22.44 3.62
C SER A 277 -7.12 -23.16 3.06
N ASN A 278 -6.88 -23.06 1.75
CA ASN A 278 -5.78 -23.71 1.08
C ASN A 278 -4.63 -22.77 0.72
N PHE A 279 -4.64 -21.49 1.14
CA PHE A 279 -3.56 -20.54 0.81
C PHE A 279 -2.26 -20.82 1.53
N TYR A 280 -2.34 -21.50 2.67
CA TYR A 280 -1.23 -21.95 3.48
C TYR A 280 -1.36 -23.45 3.75
N SER A 281 -0.24 -24.16 3.71
CA SER A 281 -0.17 -25.54 4.21
C SER A 281 -0.11 -25.56 5.74
N ASP A 282 -0.26 -26.76 6.32
CA ASP A 282 -0.23 -26.96 7.77
C ASP A 282 1.10 -26.53 8.42
N ASP A 283 2.20 -26.51 7.66
CA ASP A 283 3.51 -26.01 8.07
C ASP A 283 3.65 -24.48 7.92
N GLY A 284 2.56 -23.78 7.57
CA GLY A 284 2.51 -22.33 7.44
C GLY A 284 3.19 -21.79 6.19
N LYS A 285 3.51 -22.64 5.20
CA LYS A 285 4.09 -22.19 3.93
C LYS A 285 3.01 -21.77 2.93
N PRO A 286 3.24 -20.70 2.15
CA PRO A 286 2.37 -20.36 1.05
C PRO A 286 2.23 -21.51 0.04
N THR A 287 1.02 -21.72 -0.45
CA THR A 287 0.73 -22.76 -1.46
C THR A 287 0.58 -22.18 -2.86
N GLU A 288 0.43 -23.05 -3.86
CA GLU A 288 0.10 -22.64 -5.22
C GLU A 288 -1.26 -21.95 -5.33
N ALA A 289 -2.24 -22.32 -4.49
CA ALA A 289 -3.56 -21.72 -4.53
C ALA A 289 -3.50 -20.20 -4.27
N LEU A 290 -2.63 -19.79 -3.36
CA LEU A 290 -2.37 -18.37 -3.08
C LEU A 290 -1.77 -17.66 -4.29
N ALA A 291 -0.73 -18.25 -4.91
CA ALA A 291 -0.06 -17.67 -6.08
C ALA A 291 -1.00 -17.54 -7.28
N LYS A 292 -1.87 -18.54 -7.51
CA LYS A 292 -2.91 -18.49 -8.54
C LYS A 292 -3.93 -17.39 -8.24
N LYS A 293 -4.35 -17.23 -6.99
CA LYS A 293 -5.28 -16.15 -6.63
C LYS A 293 -4.68 -14.76 -6.83
N LEU A 294 -3.40 -14.59 -6.51
CA LEU A 294 -2.68 -13.34 -6.79
C LEU A 294 -2.58 -13.06 -8.30
N ASP A 295 -2.31 -14.08 -9.13
CA ASP A 295 -2.37 -13.93 -10.60
C ASP A 295 -3.75 -13.49 -11.09
N GLU A 296 -4.82 -14.07 -10.52
CA GLU A 296 -6.20 -13.68 -10.86
C GLU A 296 -6.48 -12.21 -10.53
N PHE A 297 -6.13 -11.75 -9.32
CA PHE A 297 -6.35 -10.36 -8.92
C PHE A 297 -5.45 -9.38 -9.67
N ALA A 298 -4.20 -9.75 -9.97
CA ALA A 298 -3.31 -8.96 -10.81
C ALA A 298 -3.89 -8.76 -12.23
N CYS A 299 -4.41 -9.84 -12.85
CA CYS A 299 -5.05 -9.74 -14.18
C CYS A 299 -6.33 -8.90 -14.08
N GLN A 300 -7.18 -9.15 -13.08
CA GLN A 300 -8.46 -8.49 -12.97
C GLN A 300 -8.36 -6.97 -12.72
N TYR A 301 -7.56 -6.56 -11.74
CA TYR A 301 -7.62 -5.18 -11.20
C TYR A 301 -6.36 -4.34 -11.45
N HIS A 302 -5.25 -4.96 -11.86
CA HIS A 302 -3.94 -4.28 -11.94
C HIS A 302 -3.29 -4.37 -13.33
N SER A 303 -4.04 -4.74 -14.36
CA SER A 303 -3.55 -4.89 -15.75
C SER A 303 -2.32 -5.79 -15.89
N GLY A 304 -2.11 -6.70 -14.92
CA GLY A 304 -0.94 -7.54 -14.82
C GLY A 304 -1.26 -8.97 -15.22
N VAL A 305 -0.65 -9.49 -16.28
CA VAL A 305 -0.93 -10.83 -16.79
C VAL A 305 0.27 -11.76 -16.57
N THR A 306 0.00 -13.00 -16.17
CA THR A 306 1.00 -14.05 -15.99
C THR A 306 0.85 -15.06 -17.12
N ILE A 307 1.90 -15.27 -17.92
CA ILE A 307 1.90 -16.29 -18.99
C ILE A 307 2.18 -17.67 -18.37
N ASP A 308 1.42 -18.69 -18.76
CA ASP A 308 1.61 -20.08 -18.37
C ASP A 308 2.14 -20.89 -19.56
N LEU A 309 3.42 -21.21 -19.52
CA LEU A 309 4.14 -22.01 -20.52
C LEU A 309 4.04 -23.52 -20.27
N SER A 310 3.04 -23.98 -19.52
CA SER A 310 2.80 -25.42 -19.40
C SER A 310 2.42 -26.02 -20.75
N HIS A 311 2.89 -27.22 -21.04
CA HIS A 311 2.69 -27.84 -22.36
C HIS A 311 1.20 -27.97 -22.70
N SER A 312 0.36 -28.42 -21.75
CA SER A 312 -1.10 -28.53 -21.94
C SER A 312 -1.75 -27.18 -22.26
N THR A 313 -1.32 -26.08 -21.63
CA THR A 313 -1.81 -24.73 -21.91
C THR A 313 -1.42 -24.29 -23.32
N SER A 314 -0.17 -24.50 -23.71
CA SER A 314 0.34 -24.14 -25.03
C SER A 314 -0.29 -24.94 -26.17
N THR A 315 -0.44 -26.26 -26.01
CA THR A 315 -0.96 -27.14 -27.06
C THR A 315 -2.46 -27.08 -27.21
N ALA A 316 -3.19 -26.66 -26.17
CA ALA A 316 -4.62 -26.40 -26.28
C ALA A 316 -4.92 -25.23 -27.24
N GLN A 317 -3.97 -24.32 -27.47
CA GLN A 317 -4.10 -23.14 -28.35
C GLN A 317 -5.32 -22.27 -28.05
N ASN A 318 -5.80 -22.34 -26.81
CA ASN A 318 -6.91 -21.52 -26.34
C ASN A 318 -6.36 -20.22 -25.77
N ASN A 319 -7.07 -19.12 -26.02
CA ASN A 319 -6.78 -17.86 -25.35
C ASN A 319 -7.10 -17.98 -23.86
N TYR A 320 -6.33 -17.32 -22.99
CA TYR A 320 -6.55 -17.37 -21.55
C TYR A 320 -6.15 -16.07 -20.82
N CYS A 321 -6.63 -15.86 -19.60
CA CYS A 321 -6.00 -14.97 -18.61
C CYS A 321 -6.45 -15.37 -17.20
N CYS A 322 -7.60 -14.85 -16.77
CA CYS A 322 -8.24 -15.17 -15.50
C CYS A 322 -9.73 -15.44 -15.71
N SER A 323 -10.40 -15.95 -14.68
CA SER A 323 -11.81 -16.37 -14.73
C SER A 323 -12.81 -15.29 -15.15
N GLN A 324 -12.47 -14.01 -14.93
CA GLN A 324 -13.31 -12.86 -15.29
C GLN A 324 -13.12 -12.38 -16.73
N HIS A 325 -12.13 -12.93 -17.44
CA HIS A 325 -11.79 -12.58 -18.81
C HIS A 325 -11.91 -13.81 -19.72
N LYS A 326 -13.00 -14.58 -19.57
CA LYS A 326 -13.25 -15.75 -20.43
C LYS A 326 -13.60 -15.33 -21.86
N ASP A 327 -14.39 -14.26 -21.98
CA ASP A 327 -14.85 -13.75 -23.29
C ASP A 327 -13.92 -12.68 -23.88
N ASP A 328 -13.00 -12.15 -23.07
CA ASP A 328 -11.98 -11.16 -23.46
C ASP A 328 -10.60 -11.61 -22.95
N ALA A 329 -10.20 -12.80 -23.38
CA ALA A 329 -8.94 -13.39 -22.99
C ALA A 329 -7.76 -12.50 -23.43
N ARG A 330 -6.92 -12.13 -22.46
CA ARG A 330 -5.83 -11.17 -22.67
C ARG A 330 -4.54 -11.77 -23.21
N ILE A 331 -4.45 -13.10 -23.24
CA ILE A 331 -3.32 -13.84 -23.80
C ILE A 331 -3.87 -14.73 -24.92
N SER A 332 -3.35 -14.54 -26.13
CA SER A 332 -3.64 -15.42 -27.25
C SER A 332 -2.52 -16.44 -27.44
N VAL A 333 -2.89 -17.65 -27.86
CA VAL A 333 -1.93 -18.75 -28.06
C VAL A 333 -2.01 -19.24 -29.49
N SER A 334 -0.86 -19.35 -30.16
CA SER A 334 -0.77 -19.91 -31.51
C SER A 334 0.48 -20.76 -31.68
N SER A 335 0.42 -21.80 -32.53
CA SER A 335 1.62 -22.54 -32.91
C SER A 335 2.34 -21.85 -34.07
N VAL A 336 3.67 -21.81 -34.00
CA VAL A 336 4.54 -21.33 -35.07
C VAL A 336 5.44 -22.48 -35.48
N GLN A 337 5.30 -22.92 -36.74
CA GLN A 337 6.17 -23.93 -37.31
C GLN A 337 7.51 -23.30 -37.72
N VAL A 338 8.57 -23.72 -37.06
CA VAL A 338 9.94 -23.31 -37.35
C VAL A 338 10.57 -24.41 -38.19
N SER A 339 11.11 -24.09 -39.37
CA SER A 339 11.75 -25.07 -40.26
C SER A 339 12.68 -24.40 -41.28
N CYS A 340 13.75 -25.10 -41.70
CA CYS A 340 14.51 -24.65 -42.87
C CYS A 340 13.64 -24.85 -44.13
N GLN A 341 13.47 -23.80 -44.94
CA GLN A 341 12.62 -23.81 -46.13
C GLN A 341 13.31 -24.41 -47.37
N ARG A 342 14.50 -25.01 -47.20
CA ARG A 342 15.24 -25.60 -48.31
C ARG A 342 14.51 -26.84 -48.85
N PRO A 343 14.34 -26.98 -50.18
CA PRO A 343 13.62 -28.12 -50.78
C PRO A 343 14.20 -29.50 -50.44
N ASP A 344 15.51 -29.57 -50.18
CA ASP A 344 16.22 -30.78 -49.79
C ASP A 344 16.11 -31.12 -48.29
N HIS A 345 15.43 -30.28 -47.49
CA HIS A 345 15.26 -30.43 -46.05
C HIS A 345 13.78 -30.48 -45.61
N ASN A 346 13.02 -31.46 -46.11
CA ASN A 346 11.59 -31.59 -45.82
C ASN A 346 11.23 -32.33 -44.52
N LYS A 347 12.20 -32.69 -43.66
CA LYS A 347 11.98 -33.65 -42.56
C LYS A 347 12.09 -33.11 -41.14
N GLY A 348 12.39 -31.83 -40.96
CA GLY A 348 12.57 -31.24 -39.62
C GLY A 348 11.74 -29.98 -39.43
N THR A 349 10.63 -30.09 -38.72
CA THR A 349 9.87 -28.95 -38.19
C THR A 349 9.96 -28.98 -36.68
N ILE A 350 10.18 -27.82 -36.07
CA ILE A 350 10.07 -27.62 -34.62
C ILE A 350 8.87 -26.70 -34.41
N THR A 351 7.91 -27.14 -33.61
CA THR A 351 6.78 -26.30 -33.23
C THR A 351 7.17 -25.46 -32.03
N ALA A 352 7.15 -24.14 -32.20
CA ALA A 352 7.14 -23.18 -31.09
C ALA A 352 5.69 -22.81 -30.77
N TYR A 353 5.39 -22.49 -29.52
CA TYR A 353 4.09 -21.93 -29.14
C TYR A 353 4.28 -20.47 -28.75
N LYS A 354 3.57 -19.59 -29.46
CA LYS A 354 3.57 -18.15 -29.25
C LYS A 354 2.42 -17.78 -28.32
N HIS A 355 2.76 -17.20 -27.17
CA HIS A 355 1.85 -16.56 -26.23
C HIS A 355 1.95 -15.05 -26.42
N SER A 356 0.86 -14.41 -26.84
CA SER A 356 0.87 -12.99 -27.18
C SER A 356 0.00 -12.18 -26.23
N ILE A 357 0.50 -11.01 -25.83
CA ILE A 357 -0.24 -10.00 -25.10
C ILE A 357 -0.33 -8.78 -26.01
N ASP A 358 -1.50 -8.59 -26.62
CA ASP A 358 -1.72 -7.56 -27.65
C ASP A 358 -2.23 -6.22 -27.07
N GLY A 359 -2.80 -6.24 -25.85
CA GLY A 359 -3.44 -5.07 -25.25
C GLY A 359 -2.46 -3.98 -24.79
N ASN A 360 -2.64 -2.76 -25.29
CA ASN A 360 -1.97 -1.57 -24.76
C ASN A 360 -2.37 -1.34 -23.29
N GLY A 361 -1.40 -1.09 -22.42
CA GLY A 361 -1.62 -0.91 -20.98
C GLY A 361 -1.56 -2.20 -20.14
N LEU A 362 -1.50 -3.37 -20.79
CA LEU A 362 -1.20 -4.62 -20.10
C LEU A 362 0.30 -4.74 -19.80
N LYS A 363 0.62 -5.47 -18.75
CA LYS A 363 1.98 -5.77 -18.32
C LYS A 363 2.14 -7.28 -18.14
N LEU A 364 3.19 -7.86 -18.72
CA LEU A 364 3.62 -9.21 -18.40
C LEU A 364 4.34 -9.21 -17.06
N VAL A 365 3.73 -9.78 -16.04
CA VAL A 365 4.17 -9.69 -14.64
C VAL A 365 4.91 -10.93 -14.16
N GLY A 366 4.76 -12.03 -14.90
CA GLY A 366 5.33 -13.33 -14.56
C GLY A 366 5.21 -14.30 -15.73
N ILE A 367 6.12 -15.26 -15.77
CA ILE A 367 6.06 -16.39 -16.71
C ILE A 367 6.23 -17.66 -15.88
N LYS A 368 5.20 -18.51 -15.85
CA LYS A 368 5.16 -19.74 -15.04
C LYS A 368 5.03 -20.98 -15.92
N PHE A 369 5.27 -22.15 -15.34
CA PHE A 369 4.98 -23.45 -15.94
C PHE A 369 4.91 -24.55 -14.87
N TYR A 370 4.27 -25.66 -15.21
CA TYR A 370 4.15 -26.86 -14.37
C TYR A 370 4.86 -28.04 -15.08
N PRO A 371 6.05 -28.47 -14.58
CA PRO A 371 6.78 -29.59 -15.17
C PRO A 371 5.92 -30.85 -15.23
N SER A 372 5.88 -31.50 -16.40
CA SER A 372 5.04 -32.69 -16.64
C SER A 372 3.56 -32.52 -16.23
N GLY A 373 3.05 -31.29 -16.24
CA GLY A 373 1.67 -30.97 -15.82
C GLY A 373 1.40 -31.05 -14.31
N ASP A 374 2.42 -31.23 -13.44
CA ASP A 374 2.22 -31.25 -11.99
C ASP A 374 1.90 -29.85 -11.44
N THR A 375 0.60 -29.60 -11.25
CA THR A 375 0.09 -28.31 -10.78
C THR A 375 0.56 -27.94 -9.37
N LYS A 376 1.12 -28.88 -8.59
CA LYS A 376 1.67 -28.59 -7.26
C LYS A 376 3.09 -28.02 -7.34
N ASN A 377 3.77 -28.18 -8.47
CA ASN A 377 5.17 -27.84 -8.64
C ASN A 377 5.35 -26.64 -9.58
N ARG A 378 4.70 -25.51 -9.26
CA ARG A 378 4.86 -24.26 -10.03
C ARG A 378 6.31 -23.85 -10.12
N LYS A 379 6.80 -23.70 -11.34
CA LYS A 379 8.08 -23.07 -11.67
C LYS A 379 7.83 -21.74 -12.38
N HIS A 380 8.87 -20.91 -12.44
CA HIS A 380 8.84 -19.63 -13.16
C HIS A 380 10.13 -19.42 -13.94
N VAL A 381 10.01 -18.66 -15.03
CA VAL A 381 11.14 -18.26 -15.86
C VAL A 381 11.82 -17.06 -15.22
N LYS A 382 12.78 -17.32 -14.31
CA LYS A 382 13.54 -16.25 -13.64
C LYS A 382 14.91 -16.07 -14.27
N SER A 383 15.18 -14.85 -14.72
CA SER A 383 16.51 -14.43 -15.18
C SER A 383 16.78 -12.99 -14.76
N ARG A 384 18.00 -12.67 -14.32
CA ARG A 384 18.38 -11.28 -14.01
C ARG A 384 18.31 -10.36 -15.23
N LYS A 385 18.49 -10.94 -16.42
CA LYS A 385 18.39 -10.23 -17.70
C LYS A 385 16.94 -10.20 -18.24
N LEU A 386 15.99 -10.79 -17.51
CA LEU A 386 14.55 -10.71 -17.77
C LEU A 386 13.91 -9.79 -16.72
N SER A 387 13.97 -8.49 -16.98
CA SER A 387 13.30 -7.48 -16.15
C SER A 387 11.77 -7.60 -16.29
N LEU A 388 11.10 -8.00 -15.21
CA LEU A 388 9.65 -7.95 -15.08
C LEU A 388 9.25 -6.79 -14.16
N PRO A 389 8.07 -6.17 -14.36
CA PRO A 389 7.12 -6.46 -15.44
C PRO A 389 7.56 -5.88 -16.80
N ILE A 390 7.07 -6.47 -17.90
CA ILE A 390 7.30 -5.97 -19.27
C ILE A 390 6.00 -5.33 -19.78
N PRO A 391 5.99 -4.03 -20.14
CA PRO A 391 4.81 -3.43 -20.74
C PRO A 391 4.55 -4.02 -22.12
N GLY A 392 3.30 -4.36 -22.39
CA GLY A 392 2.86 -4.87 -23.68
C GLY A 392 2.87 -3.80 -24.79
N PRO A 393 2.75 -4.20 -26.07
CA PRO A 393 2.61 -5.59 -26.53
C PRO A 393 3.87 -6.43 -26.36
N VAL A 394 3.71 -7.73 -26.06
CA VAL A 394 4.84 -8.66 -25.85
C VAL A 394 4.47 -10.07 -26.33
N ASP A 395 5.41 -10.72 -27.01
CA ASP A 395 5.27 -12.10 -27.46
C ASP A 395 6.27 -13.00 -26.74
N VAL A 396 5.81 -14.15 -26.25
CA VAL A 396 6.64 -15.16 -25.62
C VAL A 396 6.51 -16.45 -26.40
N TYR A 397 7.61 -16.88 -27.02
CA TYR A 397 7.69 -18.13 -27.75
C TYR A 397 8.35 -19.17 -26.87
N VAL A 398 7.77 -20.37 -26.79
CA VAL A 398 8.32 -21.48 -26.01
C VAL A 398 8.54 -22.71 -26.87
N PHE A 399 9.67 -23.38 -26.64
CA PHE A 399 10.03 -24.66 -27.24
C PHE A 399 10.12 -25.72 -26.14
N TYR A 400 9.57 -26.88 -26.45
CA TYR A 400 9.47 -27.99 -25.50
C TYR A 400 10.46 -29.10 -25.86
N CYS A 401 10.93 -29.78 -24.82
CA CYS A 401 11.43 -31.14 -24.96
C CYS A 401 10.48 -32.06 -24.21
N THR A 402 9.77 -32.93 -24.94
CA THR A 402 8.60 -33.65 -24.42
C THR A 402 7.55 -32.65 -23.92
N GLU A 403 7.31 -32.54 -22.63
CA GLU A 403 6.32 -31.63 -22.02
C GLU A 403 6.97 -30.47 -21.24
N ASP A 404 8.30 -30.44 -21.15
CA ASP A 404 9.01 -29.45 -20.36
C ASP A 404 9.51 -28.30 -21.24
N PRO A 405 9.25 -27.03 -20.87
CA PRO A 405 9.79 -25.90 -21.59
C PRO A 405 11.32 -25.84 -21.37
N ILE A 406 12.08 -25.83 -22.46
CA ILE A 406 13.56 -25.82 -22.42
C ILE A 406 14.15 -24.51 -22.93
N LEU A 407 13.43 -23.83 -23.82
CA LEU A 407 13.88 -22.64 -24.51
C LEU A 407 12.72 -21.66 -24.65
N VAL A 408 12.98 -20.39 -24.35
CA VAL A 408 12.01 -19.30 -24.41
C VAL A 408 12.62 -18.13 -25.15
N TYR A 409 11.87 -17.53 -26.07
CA TYR A 409 12.21 -16.25 -26.69
C TYR A 409 11.16 -15.22 -26.27
N VAL A 410 11.60 -14.11 -25.70
CA VAL A 410 10.73 -12.99 -25.33
C VAL A 410 10.97 -11.87 -26.32
N ASP A 411 9.96 -11.61 -27.16
CA ASP A 411 9.93 -10.49 -28.07
C ASP A 411 9.21 -9.30 -27.44
N ARG A 412 9.97 -8.23 -27.21
CA ARG A 412 9.46 -7.06 -26.49
C ARG A 412 8.82 -6.02 -27.39
N ASN A 413 8.73 -6.25 -28.71
CA ASN A 413 8.13 -5.42 -29.79
C ASN A 413 8.46 -3.90 -29.80
N LYS A 414 8.44 -3.21 -28.65
CA LYS A 414 8.73 -1.78 -28.43
C LYS A 414 9.45 -1.46 -27.10
N SER A 415 9.44 -2.33 -26.10
CA SER A 415 9.83 -1.99 -24.71
C SER A 415 11.22 -2.45 -24.28
N GLY A 416 12.02 -3.00 -25.20
CA GLY A 416 13.40 -3.37 -24.96
C GLY A 416 13.94 -4.33 -26.00
N SER A 417 15.20 -4.75 -25.83
CA SER A 417 15.78 -5.74 -26.72
C SER A 417 15.14 -7.11 -26.48
N PRO A 418 14.67 -7.80 -27.53
CA PRO A 418 14.21 -9.16 -27.41
C PRO A 418 15.36 -10.08 -26.95
N GLY A 419 15.04 -11.28 -26.50
CA GLY A 419 16.08 -12.17 -25.97
C GLY A 419 15.67 -13.62 -25.85
N TRP A 420 16.66 -14.48 -26.03
CA TRP A 420 16.55 -15.92 -25.81
C TRP A 420 16.97 -16.27 -24.39
N PHE A 421 16.19 -17.14 -23.76
CA PHE A 421 16.37 -17.64 -22.42
C PHE A 421 16.29 -19.16 -22.46
N ARG A 422 17.25 -19.83 -21.84
CA ARG A 422 17.27 -21.30 -21.75
C ARG A 422 17.23 -21.74 -20.30
N LYS A 423 16.68 -22.93 -20.06
CA LYS A 423 16.79 -23.60 -18.77
C LYS A 423 18.27 -23.85 -18.46
N SER A 424 18.70 -23.59 -17.23
CA SER A 424 20.08 -23.85 -16.82
C SER A 424 20.39 -25.34 -16.91
N THR A 425 21.57 -25.66 -17.43
CA THR A 425 22.10 -27.03 -17.52
C THR A 425 22.78 -27.48 -16.23
N LYS A 426 23.06 -26.53 -15.32
CA LYS A 426 23.67 -26.79 -14.01
C LYS A 426 22.62 -27.34 -13.02
N ASN A 427 23.07 -27.81 -11.86
CA ASN A 427 22.24 -28.45 -10.82
C ASN A 427 21.01 -27.63 -10.37
N ASN A 428 20.98 -26.32 -10.63
CA ASN A 428 19.81 -25.49 -10.36
C ASN A 428 18.83 -25.45 -11.54
N LYS A 429 18.05 -26.52 -11.70
CA LYS A 429 17.05 -26.70 -12.77
C LYS A 429 15.97 -25.59 -12.84
N ASN A 430 15.91 -24.69 -11.86
CA ASN A 430 14.92 -23.63 -11.76
C ASN A 430 15.41 -22.27 -12.31
N GLN A 431 16.70 -22.14 -12.65
CA GLN A 431 17.25 -20.88 -13.18
C GLN A 431 17.21 -20.83 -14.70
N TRP A 432 16.95 -19.63 -15.23
CA TRP A 432 16.95 -19.38 -16.67
C TRP A 432 18.05 -18.38 -17.04
N THR A 433 18.85 -18.75 -18.04
CA THR A 433 20.00 -17.98 -18.47
C THR A 433 19.69 -17.33 -19.81
N LYS A 434 19.84 -16.00 -19.90
CA LYS A 434 19.78 -15.31 -21.19
C LYS A 434 21.01 -15.69 -22.00
N PHE A 435 20.82 -16.08 -23.24
CA PHE A 435 21.90 -16.30 -24.18
C PHE A 435 21.58 -15.61 -25.51
N THR A 436 22.59 -15.45 -26.35
CA THR A 436 22.49 -14.63 -27.56
C THR A 436 22.52 -15.53 -28.79
N PHE A 437 21.48 -15.45 -29.61
CA PHE A 437 21.61 -15.83 -31.01
C PHE A 437 21.75 -14.55 -31.85
N SER A 438 22.82 -14.46 -32.64
CA SER A 438 23.02 -13.32 -33.53
C SER A 438 21.99 -13.35 -34.67
N GLY A 439 21.03 -12.42 -34.64
CA GLY A 439 20.07 -12.21 -35.72
C GLY A 439 18.99 -13.28 -35.88
N ILE A 440 18.83 -14.20 -34.92
CA ILE A 440 17.85 -15.30 -35.02
C ILE A 440 16.67 -15.05 -34.09
N THR A 441 15.46 -15.17 -34.65
CA THR A 441 14.17 -15.12 -33.97
C THR A 441 13.35 -16.34 -34.37
N PRO A 442 12.34 -16.77 -33.59
CA PRO A 442 11.48 -17.87 -33.97
C PRO A 442 10.79 -17.70 -35.33
N THR A 443 10.62 -16.46 -35.81
CA THR A 443 9.94 -16.13 -37.06
C THR A 443 10.86 -15.99 -38.27
N ASN A 444 12.18 -15.94 -38.09
CA ASN A 444 13.15 -15.73 -39.18
C ASN A 444 14.10 -16.91 -39.44
N ILE A 445 13.89 -18.05 -38.78
CA ILE A 445 14.65 -19.28 -39.02
C ILE A 445 14.11 -19.96 -40.29
N THR A 446 14.53 -19.44 -41.45
CA THR A 446 14.21 -20.01 -42.77
C THR A 446 15.42 -20.68 -43.41
N GLU A 447 16.64 -20.25 -43.03
CA GLU A 447 17.90 -20.75 -43.54
C GLU A 447 18.48 -21.88 -42.69
N CYS A 448 19.15 -22.82 -43.35
CA CYS A 448 19.64 -24.03 -42.70
C CYS A 448 20.76 -23.77 -41.67
N GLY A 449 21.55 -22.70 -41.82
CA GLY A 449 22.53 -22.31 -40.79
C GLY A 449 21.86 -21.84 -39.50
N ASN A 450 20.80 -21.04 -39.59
CA ASN A 450 20.02 -20.60 -38.42
C ASN A 450 19.26 -21.76 -37.79
N TRP A 451 18.74 -22.68 -38.62
CA TRP A 451 18.11 -23.92 -38.15
C TRP A 451 19.10 -24.78 -37.37
N ASN A 452 20.29 -25.03 -37.92
CA ASN A 452 21.32 -25.82 -37.27
C ASN A 452 21.76 -25.20 -35.94
N LYS A 453 21.78 -23.86 -35.86
CA LYS A 453 22.03 -23.15 -34.61
C LYS A 453 20.95 -23.40 -33.55
N LEU A 454 19.67 -23.31 -33.92
CA LEU A 454 18.56 -23.63 -33.03
C LEU A 454 18.62 -25.09 -32.57
N VAL A 455 18.77 -26.04 -33.51
CA VAL A 455 18.87 -27.47 -33.22
C VAL A 455 20.07 -27.77 -32.33
N GLY A 456 21.22 -27.14 -32.58
CA GLY A 456 22.43 -27.27 -31.76
C GLY A 456 22.18 -26.83 -30.32
N ALA A 457 21.54 -25.67 -30.11
CA ALA A 457 21.18 -25.19 -28.78
C ALA A 457 20.21 -26.15 -28.06
N ILE A 458 19.19 -26.64 -28.78
CA ILE A 458 18.20 -27.59 -28.24
C ILE A 458 18.85 -28.94 -27.87
N LYS A 459 19.76 -29.46 -28.70
CA LYS A 459 20.52 -30.69 -28.41
C LYS A 459 21.40 -30.54 -27.17
N LYS A 460 22.06 -29.40 -26.99
CA LYS A 460 22.84 -29.10 -25.77
C LYS A 460 21.98 -29.05 -24.50
N LEU A 461 20.68 -28.86 -24.64
CA LEU A 461 19.69 -28.98 -23.57
C LEU A 461 19.14 -30.42 -23.40
N LYS A 462 19.82 -31.42 -24.00
CA LYS A 462 19.50 -32.86 -23.96
C LYS A 462 18.20 -33.24 -24.69
N CYS A 463 17.82 -32.47 -25.70
CA CYS A 463 16.71 -32.82 -26.56
C CYS A 463 17.19 -33.28 -27.95
N GLU A 464 17.29 -34.60 -28.14
CA GLU A 464 17.99 -35.19 -29.29
C GLU A 464 17.09 -35.44 -30.52
N ASN A 465 15.78 -35.21 -30.38
CA ASN A 465 14.77 -35.57 -31.39
C ASN A 465 14.85 -34.75 -32.70
N PHE A 466 15.69 -33.72 -32.75
CA PHE A 466 15.76 -32.80 -33.89
C PHE A 466 17.02 -33.05 -34.73
N LYS A 467 16.85 -33.10 -36.06
CA LYS A 467 17.95 -33.34 -37.01
C LYS A 467 18.48 -32.01 -37.56
N LYS A 468 19.81 -31.92 -37.68
CA LYS A 468 20.47 -30.83 -38.40
C LYS A 468 20.15 -30.97 -39.89
N CYS A 469 20.14 -29.85 -40.61
CA CYS A 469 20.13 -29.84 -42.05
C CYS A 469 21.39 -30.52 -42.58
N PRO A 470 21.30 -31.27 -43.71
CA PRO A 470 22.48 -31.76 -44.38
C PRO A 470 23.39 -30.57 -44.69
N THR A 471 24.60 -30.59 -44.14
CA THR A 471 25.64 -29.68 -44.61
C THR A 471 25.84 -30.06 -46.06
N THR A 472 25.38 -29.22 -46.99
CA THR A 472 25.75 -29.39 -48.38
C THR A 472 27.25 -29.17 -48.36
N SER A 473 28.02 -30.25 -48.26
CA SER A 473 29.42 -30.26 -48.59
C SER A 473 29.44 -29.79 -50.03
N LEU A 474 29.55 -28.48 -50.23
CA LEU A 474 29.82 -27.90 -51.52
C LEU A 474 31.04 -28.67 -51.97
N LEU A 475 30.82 -29.59 -52.91
CA LEU A 475 31.88 -30.25 -53.66
C LEU A 475 32.70 -29.09 -54.19
N ARG A 476 33.80 -28.84 -53.48
CA ARG A 476 34.76 -27.80 -53.76
C ARG A 476 35.36 -28.20 -55.10
N ALA A 477 34.72 -27.76 -56.18
CA ALA A 477 35.35 -27.70 -57.48
C ALA A 477 36.59 -26.84 -57.26
N GLU A 478 37.75 -27.48 -57.34
CA GLU A 478 39.04 -26.84 -57.23
C GLU A 478 39.12 -25.77 -58.33
N THR A 479 38.96 -24.50 -57.97
CA THR A 479 39.40 -23.42 -58.82
C THR A 479 40.07 -22.39 -57.93
N SER A 480 41.36 -22.23 -58.18
CA SER A 480 42.33 -21.49 -57.40
C SER A 480 41.96 -20.02 -57.24
N GLY A 481 42.08 -19.50 -56.01
CA GLY A 481 42.40 -18.10 -55.77
C GLY A 481 41.37 -17.30 -54.97
N GLY A 482 41.62 -17.18 -53.66
CA GLY A 482 41.32 -15.96 -52.90
C GLY A 482 40.04 -15.96 -52.05
N VAL A 483 40.25 -15.73 -50.74
CA VAL A 483 39.27 -15.43 -49.67
C VAL A 483 38.55 -16.65 -49.07
N GLN A 484 39.23 -17.23 -48.08
CA GLN A 484 38.73 -18.32 -47.23
C GLN A 484 37.76 -17.73 -46.18
N ALA A 485 36.46 -17.73 -46.47
CA ALA A 485 35.44 -17.50 -45.44
C ALA A 485 35.48 -18.70 -44.47
N GLN A 486 36.01 -18.48 -43.27
CA GLN A 486 36.03 -19.50 -42.22
C GLN A 486 34.59 -19.83 -41.83
N ILE A 487 34.13 -21.02 -42.22
CA ILE A 487 32.93 -21.63 -41.67
C ILE A 487 33.28 -22.00 -40.23
N GLN A 488 32.86 -21.19 -39.25
CA GLN A 488 32.94 -21.56 -37.85
C GLN A 488 32.13 -22.84 -37.65
N ASP A 489 32.76 -23.87 -37.08
CA ASP A 489 32.13 -25.16 -36.82
C ASP A 489 30.86 -24.97 -35.97
N GLU A 490 29.72 -25.43 -36.49
CA GLU A 490 28.39 -25.25 -35.89
C GLU A 490 28.22 -25.93 -34.52
N ASP A 491 29.21 -26.71 -34.07
CA ASP A 491 29.22 -27.34 -32.75
C ASP A 491 29.69 -26.36 -31.64
N ASP A 492 30.31 -25.24 -32.01
CA ASP A 492 30.85 -24.22 -31.09
C ASP A 492 29.85 -23.11 -30.71
N ILE A 493 28.54 -23.40 -30.72
CA ILE A 493 27.55 -22.48 -30.13
C ILE A 493 27.82 -22.42 -28.63
N ASP A 494 28.62 -21.45 -28.20
CA ASP A 494 28.84 -21.21 -26.79
C ASP A 494 27.51 -20.78 -26.17
N LEU A 495 26.93 -21.67 -25.37
CA LEU A 495 25.74 -21.38 -24.59
C LEU A 495 26.05 -20.43 -23.42
N GLY A 496 27.29 -19.93 -23.34
CA GLY A 496 27.84 -19.15 -22.26
C GLY A 496 28.07 -20.05 -21.05
N SER A 497 29.32 -20.39 -20.77
CA SER A 497 29.72 -20.90 -19.45
C SER A 497 29.95 -19.77 -18.43
N SER A 498 30.14 -18.54 -18.92
CA SER A 498 30.45 -17.33 -18.14
C SER A 498 29.22 -16.78 -17.42
N GLU A 499 28.69 -17.55 -16.50
CA GLU A 499 27.89 -17.02 -15.40
C GLU A 499 28.89 -16.65 -14.30
N GLU A 500 29.22 -15.36 -14.16
CA GLU A 500 29.75 -14.87 -12.89
C GLU A 500 28.70 -15.18 -11.82
N GLU A 501 29.03 -16.13 -10.94
CA GLU A 501 28.18 -16.56 -9.84
C GLU A 501 28.05 -15.43 -8.82
N ASP A 502 27.09 -14.51 -8.97
CA ASP A 502 26.71 -13.70 -7.80
C ASP A 502 25.91 -14.59 -6.87
N THR A 503 26.62 -15.14 -5.89
CA THR A 503 26.12 -16.00 -4.83
C THR A 503 25.12 -15.22 -3.98
N TYR A 504 23.87 -15.66 -3.95
CA TYR A 504 22.82 -15.09 -3.11
C TYR A 504 23.07 -15.52 -1.65
N LYS A 505 23.62 -14.64 -0.81
CA LYS A 505 23.68 -14.87 0.64
C LYS A 505 22.33 -14.49 1.25
N GLN A 506 21.52 -15.50 1.54
CA GLN A 506 20.29 -15.37 2.31
C GLN A 506 20.67 -15.16 3.79
N GLY A 507 20.46 -13.95 4.32
CA GLY A 507 20.78 -13.61 5.71
C GLY A 507 19.84 -14.30 6.69
N THR A 508 20.40 -15.00 7.68
CA THR A 508 19.67 -15.61 8.80
C THR A 508 19.73 -14.72 10.04
N ASP A 509 18.60 -14.64 10.73
CA ASP A 509 18.27 -13.73 11.83
C ASP A 509 19.13 -13.86 13.10
N ALA A 510 19.31 -12.72 13.79
CA ALA A 510 19.96 -12.61 15.09
C ALA A 510 18.95 -12.64 16.26
N PRO A 511 19.30 -13.22 17.43
CA PRO A 511 18.43 -13.27 18.61
C PRO A 511 18.50 -11.98 19.46
N PRO A 512 17.46 -11.69 20.28
CA PRO A 512 17.30 -10.40 20.96
C PRO A 512 18.13 -10.30 22.26
N PRO A 513 18.59 -9.09 22.64
CA PRO A 513 19.29 -8.87 23.90
C PRO A 513 18.31 -8.69 25.08
N SER A 514 18.55 -9.44 26.16
CA SER A 514 17.92 -9.26 27.46
C SER A 514 18.78 -8.32 28.32
N GLY A 515 18.19 -7.29 28.92
CA GLY A 515 18.84 -6.41 29.90
C GLY A 515 17.92 -6.15 31.10
N LYS A 516 18.46 -6.38 32.30
CA LYS A 516 17.81 -6.21 33.62
C LYS A 516 18.25 -4.89 34.26
N ASP A 517 17.33 -4.22 34.98
CA ASP A 517 17.59 -3.07 35.86
C ASP A 517 18.06 -3.48 37.27
N PRO A 518 18.66 -2.53 38.03
CA PRO A 518 18.49 -2.49 39.48
C PRO A 518 18.19 -1.10 40.08
N LEU A 519 17.07 -1.04 40.83
CA LEU A 519 16.85 -0.53 42.20
C LEU A 519 17.42 0.83 42.72
N GLY A 520 16.48 1.79 42.96
CA GLY A 520 16.22 2.59 44.19
C GLY A 520 17.25 3.63 44.71
N PRO A 521 16.97 4.43 45.79
CA PRO A 521 15.71 4.68 46.52
C PRO A 521 15.47 6.14 47.07
N ARG A 522 14.27 6.35 47.68
CA ARG A 522 13.90 7.22 48.86
C ARG A 522 13.84 8.76 48.79
N GLY A 523 12.71 9.32 49.30
CA GLY A 523 12.60 10.66 49.91
C GLY A 523 11.17 11.22 50.09
N ASN A 524 10.66 11.24 51.32
CA ASN A 524 9.38 11.80 51.85
C ASN A 524 9.49 13.35 52.11
N PRO A 525 8.51 14.08 52.71
CA PRO A 525 7.04 14.00 52.71
C PRO A 525 6.34 15.39 52.44
N GLY A 526 5.00 15.39 52.55
CA GLY A 526 4.04 16.40 52.11
C GLY A 526 4.07 17.82 52.68
N ILE A 527 3.39 18.71 51.96
CA ILE A 527 2.98 20.05 52.42
C ILE A 527 1.52 20.28 51.98
N LYS A 528 0.64 20.48 52.96
CA LYS A 528 -0.72 21.04 52.77
C LYS A 528 -0.61 22.56 52.63
N CYS A 529 -1.40 23.16 51.75
CA CYS A 529 -1.67 24.60 51.82
C CYS A 529 -3.16 24.88 51.56
N THR A 530 -3.74 25.56 52.53
CA THR A 530 -5.07 26.18 52.54
C THR A 530 -5.06 27.55 51.87
N GLU A 531 -6.26 27.97 51.50
CA GLU A 531 -6.69 29.25 50.94
C GLU A 531 -6.07 30.52 51.58
N LYS A 532 -5.71 31.49 50.74
CA LYS A 532 -6.31 32.84 50.67
C LYS A 532 -5.63 33.65 49.56
N GLY A 533 -6.44 34.45 48.87
CA GLY A 533 -6.10 35.07 47.59
C GLY A 533 -5.28 36.36 47.66
N ALA A 534 -5.05 36.92 46.47
CA ALA A 534 -4.77 38.33 46.27
C ALA A 534 -5.10 38.71 44.82
N GLN A 535 -5.84 39.81 44.68
CA GLN A 535 -5.87 40.66 43.49
C GLN A 535 -4.53 41.37 43.35
N GLU A 536 -4.12 41.64 42.11
CA GLU A 536 -3.52 42.89 41.59
C GLU A 536 -2.94 42.57 40.20
N GLU A 537 -3.49 43.15 39.12
CA GLU A 537 -3.14 44.45 38.53
C GLU A 537 -1.72 44.49 37.98
N TYR A 538 -1.59 44.43 36.65
CA TYR A 538 -0.41 44.96 35.95
C TYR A 538 -0.82 45.61 34.62
N LYS A 539 -0.74 46.94 34.60
CA LYS A 539 -0.71 47.79 33.40
C LYS A 539 0.73 47.89 32.89
N SER A 540 0.94 47.78 31.58
CA SER A 540 2.04 48.47 30.88
C SER A 540 1.60 48.75 29.44
N LYS A 541 1.19 50.00 29.16
CA LYS A 541 1.96 51.05 28.46
C LYS A 541 2.17 50.77 26.96
N LEU A 542 1.25 51.33 26.18
CA LEU A 542 1.49 51.84 24.83
C LEU A 542 2.52 52.99 24.90
N THR A 543 3.48 52.98 23.99
CA THR A 543 4.10 54.20 23.45
C THR A 543 3.93 54.20 21.94
N SER A 544 3.14 55.15 21.45
CA SER A 544 3.06 55.53 20.06
C SER A 544 4.17 56.53 19.74
N THR A 545 4.85 56.35 18.63
CA THR A 545 5.51 57.43 17.90
C THR A 545 5.26 57.19 16.43
N GLY A 546 4.48 58.08 15.82
CA GLY A 546 4.33 58.16 14.37
C GLY A 546 5.33 59.13 13.77
N ILE A 547 5.73 58.88 12.52
CA ILE A 547 6.21 59.89 11.57
C ILE A 547 5.68 59.50 10.18
N ASN A 548 5.06 60.46 9.51
CA ASN A 548 4.61 60.44 8.11
C ASN A 548 5.76 60.74 7.13
N LYS A 549 5.77 60.08 5.97
CA LYS A 549 5.67 60.65 4.59
C LYS A 549 6.23 59.66 3.58
N GLY A 550 5.51 59.53 2.45
CA GLY A 550 5.79 58.54 1.41
C GLY A 550 6.76 58.98 0.34
N GLU A 551 7.10 58.03 -0.52
CA GLU A 551 7.38 58.22 -1.94
C GLU A 551 7.37 56.86 -2.65
N THR A 552 6.88 56.86 -3.87
CA THR A 552 6.67 55.73 -4.78
C THR A 552 7.99 55.21 -5.35
N GLY A 553 8.19 53.90 -5.37
CA GLY A 553 9.29 53.25 -6.10
C GLY A 553 9.36 51.76 -5.81
N GLY A 554 8.79 50.94 -6.69
CA GLY A 554 8.83 49.49 -6.60
C GLY A 554 10.23 48.96 -6.83
N VAL A 555 10.89 48.49 -5.77
CA VAL A 555 12.06 47.62 -5.82
C VAL A 555 11.80 46.44 -4.88
N LEU A 556 11.73 45.23 -5.43
CA LEU A 556 11.66 44.00 -4.66
C LEU A 556 12.90 43.88 -3.76
N SER A 557 12.70 43.76 -2.45
CA SER A 557 13.80 43.83 -1.48
C SER A 557 14.69 42.57 -1.51
N SER A 558 15.97 42.77 -1.18
CA SER A 558 16.98 41.71 -1.05
C SER A 558 16.63 40.62 -0.03
N ASP A 559 15.64 40.85 0.82
CA ASP A 559 15.25 39.94 1.89
C ASP A 559 14.39 38.78 1.37
N LEU A 560 13.69 38.98 0.25
CA LEU A 560 12.99 37.90 -0.45
C LEU A 560 13.99 36.90 -1.06
N TRP A 561 15.07 37.40 -1.68
CA TRP A 561 16.15 36.56 -2.23
C TRP A 561 16.95 35.83 -1.16
N LYS A 562 17.16 36.44 0.02
CA LYS A 562 17.77 35.75 1.18
C LYS A 562 16.88 34.64 1.73
N THR A 563 15.57 34.80 1.67
CA THR A 563 14.60 33.81 2.16
C THR A 563 14.50 32.62 1.21
N VAL A 564 14.46 32.87 -0.10
CA VAL A 564 14.52 31.82 -1.13
C VAL A 564 15.87 31.10 -1.09
N GLY A 565 16.99 31.82 -0.94
CA GLY A 565 18.33 31.22 -0.81
C GLY A 565 18.49 30.32 0.41
N LYS A 566 17.90 30.69 1.56
CA LYS A 566 17.91 29.84 2.77
C LYS A 566 17.04 28.59 2.64
N ALA A 567 15.95 28.65 1.88
CA ALA A 567 15.09 27.49 1.63
C ALA A 567 15.77 26.50 0.68
N VAL A 568 16.44 26.99 -0.37
CA VAL A 568 17.21 26.16 -1.30
C VAL A 568 18.42 25.51 -0.61
N GLY A 569 19.17 26.25 0.23
CA GLY A 569 20.31 25.71 0.99
C GLY A 569 19.93 24.54 1.91
N LYS A 570 18.83 24.67 2.67
CA LYS A 570 18.36 23.58 3.55
C LYS A 570 17.96 22.31 2.81
N THR A 571 17.54 22.43 1.55
CA THR A 571 17.11 21.28 0.74
C THR A 571 18.31 20.53 0.18
N VAL A 572 19.43 21.22 -0.08
CA VAL A 572 20.71 20.64 -0.50
C VAL A 572 21.39 19.92 0.67
N ASP A 573 21.35 20.51 1.88
CA ASP A 573 21.92 19.90 3.08
C ASP A 573 21.18 18.60 3.49
N LEU A 574 19.85 18.57 3.33
CA LEU A 574 19.03 17.36 3.52
C LEU A 574 19.37 16.24 2.51
N GLY A 575 19.81 16.59 1.30
CA GLY A 575 20.27 15.63 0.31
C GLY A 575 21.66 15.04 0.63
N LEU A 576 22.52 15.82 1.30
CA LEU A 576 23.87 15.40 1.71
C LEU A 576 23.84 14.53 2.97
N ASP A 577 23.00 14.85 3.98
CA ASP A 577 22.83 14.03 5.19
C ASP A 577 22.21 12.65 4.88
N LEU A 578 21.36 12.58 3.85
CA LEU A 578 20.77 11.31 3.39
C LEU A 578 21.79 10.43 2.64
N ALA A 579 22.79 11.05 1.99
CA ALA A 579 23.88 10.33 1.35
C ALA A 579 24.91 9.78 2.37
N ASP A 580 25.10 10.47 3.50
CA ASP A 580 26.03 10.05 4.56
C ASP A 580 25.44 8.93 5.46
N GLN A 581 24.10 8.85 5.59
CA GLN A 581 23.43 7.72 6.27
C GLN A 581 23.37 6.42 5.45
N LEU A 582 23.56 6.49 4.13
CA LEU A 582 23.58 5.33 3.23
C LEU A 582 25.02 4.89 2.96
N GLY A 583 25.66 4.31 3.97
CA GLY A 583 27.02 3.79 3.86
C GLY A 583 27.21 2.84 2.65
N SER A 584 28.22 3.15 1.83
CA SER A 584 28.89 2.35 0.79
C SER A 584 28.15 1.09 0.29
N VAL A 585 27.07 1.26 -0.48
CA VAL A 585 26.56 0.19 -1.35
C VAL A 585 27.01 0.50 -2.77
N ALA A 586 27.95 -0.28 -3.30
CA ALA A 586 28.39 -0.16 -4.68
C ALA A 586 27.28 -0.64 -5.63
N VAL A 587 26.58 0.30 -6.26
CA VAL A 587 25.60 0.04 -7.34
C VAL A 587 26.03 0.86 -8.57
N PRO A 588 26.02 0.29 -9.79
CA PRO A 588 26.48 1.00 -10.99
C PRO A 588 25.59 2.21 -11.33
N ALA A 589 26.26 3.31 -11.69
CA ALA A 589 25.74 4.68 -11.78
C ALA A 589 24.66 4.95 -12.86
N SER A 590 24.29 3.99 -13.70
CA SER A 590 23.41 4.24 -14.85
C SER A 590 21.90 4.10 -14.56
N GLY A 591 21.49 3.55 -13.41
CA GLY A 591 20.07 3.35 -13.07
C GLY A 591 19.42 4.43 -12.21
N LEU A 592 20.20 5.25 -11.50
CA LEU A 592 19.68 6.18 -10.47
C LEU A 592 19.35 7.58 -10.99
N ALA A 593 19.94 8.02 -12.11
CA ALA A 593 19.71 9.37 -12.63
C ALA A 593 18.25 9.63 -13.05
N GLY A 594 17.54 8.61 -13.54
CA GLY A 594 16.14 8.74 -13.96
C GLY A 594 15.14 8.82 -12.79
N ILE A 595 15.43 8.13 -11.68
CA ILE A 595 14.54 8.10 -10.52
C ILE A 595 14.77 9.34 -9.63
N TYR A 596 16.02 9.74 -9.42
CA TYR A 596 16.34 10.97 -8.68
C TYR A 596 15.87 12.23 -9.41
N GLY A 597 15.98 12.27 -10.74
CA GLY A 597 15.51 13.41 -11.53
C GLY A 597 14.00 13.64 -11.42
N SER A 598 13.21 12.57 -11.38
CA SER A 598 11.74 12.67 -11.30
C SER A 598 11.25 13.15 -9.93
N PHE A 599 11.84 12.66 -8.83
CA PHE A 599 11.46 13.09 -7.49
C PHE A 599 11.88 14.53 -7.18
N VAL A 600 13.07 14.94 -7.62
CA VAL A 600 13.55 16.32 -7.43
C VAL A 600 12.75 17.30 -8.29
N ALA A 601 12.41 16.94 -9.53
CA ALA A 601 11.57 17.78 -10.39
C ALA A 601 10.14 17.94 -9.84
N GLU A 602 9.55 16.90 -9.27
CA GLU A 602 8.20 16.98 -8.69
C GLU A 602 8.20 17.80 -7.39
N ALA A 603 9.22 17.64 -6.54
CA ALA A 603 9.36 18.44 -5.32
C ALA A 603 9.58 19.93 -5.63
N LEU A 604 10.45 20.25 -6.61
CA LEU A 604 10.68 21.63 -7.04
C LEU A 604 9.45 22.24 -7.75
N GLY A 605 8.69 21.44 -8.49
CA GLY A 605 7.44 21.87 -9.12
C GLY A 605 6.36 22.27 -8.10
N LYS A 606 6.19 21.50 -7.03
CA LYS A 606 5.21 21.80 -5.96
C LYS A 606 5.57 23.07 -5.20
N VAL A 607 6.85 23.26 -4.84
CA VAL A 607 7.33 24.47 -4.18
C VAL A 607 7.18 25.71 -5.07
N GLY A 608 7.42 25.57 -6.38
CA GLY A 608 7.24 26.65 -7.35
C GLY A 608 5.78 27.11 -7.49
N ILE A 609 4.82 26.17 -7.52
CA ILE A 609 3.38 26.46 -7.66
C ILE A 609 2.82 27.14 -6.39
N GLU A 610 3.23 26.71 -5.20
CA GLU A 610 2.81 27.35 -3.94
C GLU A 610 3.36 28.77 -3.79
N ALA A 611 4.61 29.00 -4.20
CA ALA A 611 5.21 30.33 -4.22
C ALA A 611 4.49 31.25 -5.21
N LEU A 612 4.12 30.75 -6.40
CA LEU A 612 3.40 31.53 -7.42
C LEU A 612 2.00 31.92 -6.96
N ASN A 613 1.26 31.00 -6.33
CA ASN A 613 -0.09 31.27 -5.81
C ASN A 613 -0.08 32.28 -4.66
N THR A 614 0.97 32.30 -3.85
CA THR A 614 1.16 33.28 -2.79
C THR A 614 1.42 34.69 -3.35
N VAL A 615 2.17 34.79 -4.46
CA VAL A 615 2.41 36.07 -5.16
C VAL A 615 1.14 36.58 -5.85
N ILE A 616 0.34 35.70 -6.45
CA ILE A 616 -0.93 36.08 -7.12
C ILE A 616 -1.97 36.59 -6.10
N GLN A 617 -2.02 36.02 -4.89
CA GLN A 617 -2.90 36.48 -3.81
C GLN A 617 -2.54 37.87 -3.26
N GLN A 618 -1.28 38.29 -3.35
CA GLN A 618 -0.82 39.60 -2.88
C GLN A 618 -1.01 40.74 -3.90
N ALA A 619 -1.38 40.44 -5.15
CA ALA A 619 -1.47 41.41 -6.23
C ALA A 619 -2.89 41.94 -6.52
N LYS A 620 -3.88 41.75 -5.62
CA LYS A 620 -5.27 42.20 -5.86
C LYS A 620 -5.49 43.64 -5.34
N PRO A 621 -5.77 44.65 -6.18
CA PRO A 621 -6.05 46.00 -5.70
C PRO A 621 -7.49 46.11 -5.15
N ALA A 622 -7.63 46.83 -4.04
CA ALA A 622 -8.90 47.16 -3.42
C ALA A 622 -9.69 48.16 -4.30
N THR A 623 -10.92 47.81 -4.68
CA THR A 623 -11.84 48.70 -5.39
C THR A 623 -12.65 49.51 -4.39
N ALA A 624 -12.67 50.83 -4.59
CA ALA A 624 -13.30 51.82 -3.72
C ALA A 624 -14.83 51.81 -3.82
N HIS A 625 -15.47 52.06 -2.67
CA HIS A 625 -16.89 52.41 -2.54
C HIS A 625 -17.18 53.76 -3.18
N GLN A 626 -18.23 53.83 -4.00
CA GLN A 626 -18.97 55.07 -4.26
C GLN A 626 -20.43 54.88 -3.83
N SER A 627 -20.94 55.94 -3.19
CA SER A 627 -22.30 56.14 -2.72
C SER A 627 -23.22 56.55 -3.86
N GLU A 628 -24.49 56.13 -3.83
CA GLU A 628 -25.57 56.94 -4.39
C GLU A 628 -26.79 56.89 -3.46
N ASP A 629 -27.18 58.09 -3.04
CA ASP A 629 -28.48 58.44 -2.49
C ASP A 629 -29.46 58.71 -3.65
N GLY A 630 -30.71 58.27 -3.48
CA GLY A 630 -31.86 59.14 -3.75
C GLY A 630 -32.64 58.96 -5.07
N ARG A 631 -33.88 58.46 -4.87
CA ARG A 631 -35.17 59.13 -5.18
C ARG A 631 -36.04 58.48 -6.26
N ALA A 632 -37.29 58.30 -5.83
CA ALA A 632 -38.44 57.72 -6.51
C ALA A 632 -38.98 58.55 -7.68
N LEU A 633 -39.64 57.88 -8.64
CA LEU A 633 -40.89 58.36 -9.24
C LEU A 633 -41.70 57.25 -9.94
N SER A 634 -43.00 57.37 -9.74
CA SER A 634 -44.14 56.61 -10.24
C SER A 634 -44.48 56.94 -11.70
N SER A 635 -45.05 55.99 -12.46
CA SER A 635 -46.31 56.21 -13.19
C SER A 635 -46.81 54.94 -13.90
N ASN A 636 -48.12 54.73 -13.77
CA ASN A 636 -48.95 53.72 -14.44
C ASN A 636 -49.27 54.09 -15.92
N THR A 637 -49.97 53.13 -16.55
CA THR A 637 -51.04 53.22 -17.57
C THR A 637 -50.70 53.32 -19.06
N ASP A 638 -51.03 52.21 -19.74
CA ASP A 638 -52.03 52.06 -20.83
C ASP A 638 -51.72 52.43 -22.30
N ASP A 639 -52.20 51.48 -23.13
CA ASP A 639 -52.81 51.58 -24.47
C ASP A 639 -51.98 51.55 -25.78
N ALA A 640 -52.11 50.39 -26.43
CA ALA A 640 -52.87 50.17 -27.68
C ALA A 640 -52.20 50.18 -29.08
N ASP A 641 -52.47 49.05 -29.77
CA ASP A 641 -52.98 48.90 -31.15
C ASP A 641 -52.03 48.58 -32.32
N SER A 642 -52.31 47.45 -33.01
CA SER A 642 -52.46 47.34 -34.48
C SER A 642 -52.51 45.87 -34.98
N THR A 643 -53.72 45.29 -34.92
CA THR A 643 -54.50 44.51 -35.93
C THR A 643 -53.85 43.82 -37.17
N THR A 644 -54.19 42.54 -37.38
CA THR A 644 -54.78 41.85 -38.59
C THR A 644 -54.54 40.32 -38.52
N GLY A 645 -55.41 39.34 -38.80
CA GLY A 645 -56.84 39.25 -39.17
C GLY A 645 -57.12 37.93 -39.93
N ASN A 646 -58.17 37.18 -39.52
CA ASN A 646 -58.94 36.09 -40.19
C ASN A 646 -58.51 34.61 -39.97
N ARG A 647 -59.30 33.77 -39.24
CA ARG A 647 -60.63 33.09 -39.51
C ARG A 647 -60.41 31.72 -40.20
N GLU A 648 -61.08 30.59 -39.93
CA GLU A 648 -62.24 30.21 -39.09
C GLU A 648 -62.32 28.65 -39.00
N ASP A 649 -63.05 28.16 -37.99
CA ASP A 649 -63.90 26.94 -37.95
C ASP A 649 -63.28 25.52 -37.81
N VAL A 650 -63.86 24.52 -37.10
CA VAL A 650 -65.08 24.31 -36.26
C VAL A 650 -64.95 22.91 -35.59
N ASP A 651 -65.65 22.69 -34.45
CA ASP A 651 -66.11 21.45 -33.73
C ASP A 651 -65.51 20.05 -34.04
N GLY A 652 -65.42 19.08 -33.13
CA GLY A 652 -66.16 18.85 -31.89
C GLY A 652 -66.62 17.38 -31.79
N SER A 653 -66.29 16.73 -30.66
CA SER A 653 -67.05 15.67 -29.97
C SER A 653 -67.24 14.22 -30.50
N GLN A 654 -67.02 13.29 -29.55
CA GLN A 654 -67.74 12.04 -29.25
C GLN A 654 -67.54 10.71 -30.03
N SER A 655 -66.90 9.76 -29.31
CA SER A 655 -67.47 8.51 -28.74
C SER A 655 -68.23 7.47 -29.60
N SER A 656 -67.71 6.23 -29.50
CA SER A 656 -68.41 4.94 -29.36
C SER A 656 -68.78 4.06 -30.58
N ARG A 657 -68.33 2.79 -30.46
CA ARG A 657 -69.01 1.49 -30.74
C ARG A 657 -68.84 0.74 -32.07
N THR A 658 -68.20 -0.44 -31.93
CA THR A 658 -68.62 -1.82 -32.31
C THR A 658 -68.78 -2.20 -33.80
N THR A 659 -68.08 -3.24 -34.28
CA THR A 659 -68.54 -4.67 -34.36
C THR A 659 -67.76 -5.49 -35.43
N GLN A 660 -67.13 -6.59 -34.96
CA GLN A 660 -66.91 -7.94 -35.54
C GLN A 660 -66.45 -8.14 -37.00
N GLN A 661 -65.44 -9.00 -37.21
CA GLN A 661 -65.70 -10.42 -37.44
C GLN A 661 -64.48 -11.34 -37.20
N HIS A 662 -64.83 -12.60 -36.95
CA HIS A 662 -64.20 -13.70 -36.22
C HIS A 662 -63.67 -14.75 -37.21
N VAL A 663 -62.80 -15.68 -36.73
CA VAL A 663 -62.59 -17.12 -37.13
C VAL A 663 -61.08 -17.47 -37.05
N THR A 664 -60.53 -18.51 -36.40
CA THR A 664 -60.95 -19.52 -35.39
C THR A 664 -59.66 -20.19 -34.83
N GLU A 665 -59.71 -20.57 -33.55
CA GLU A 665 -58.94 -21.50 -32.69
C GLU A 665 -58.27 -22.77 -33.30
N PRO A 666 -57.47 -23.59 -32.54
CA PRO A 666 -57.35 -23.66 -31.07
C PRO A 666 -55.95 -23.71 -30.43
N ALA A 667 -55.97 -23.45 -29.12
CA ALA A 667 -54.91 -23.52 -28.14
C ALA A 667 -54.69 -24.93 -27.56
N ALA A 668 -53.51 -25.13 -26.95
CA ALA A 668 -53.34 -26.04 -25.82
C ALA A 668 -52.37 -25.42 -24.80
N THR A 669 -52.85 -25.39 -23.56
CA THR A 669 -52.35 -24.73 -22.34
C THR A 669 -51.20 -25.49 -21.68
N ALA A 670 -50.22 -24.78 -21.09
CA ALA A 670 -49.47 -25.26 -19.91
C ALA A 670 -48.76 -24.10 -19.16
N PRO A 671 -48.49 -24.23 -17.85
CA PRO A 671 -48.47 -23.10 -16.92
C PRO A 671 -47.07 -22.64 -16.46
N ASN A 672 -47.13 -21.46 -15.85
CA ASN A 672 -46.14 -20.68 -15.13
C ASN A 672 -45.50 -21.45 -13.93
N SER A 673 -44.17 -21.46 -13.82
CA SER A 673 -43.45 -21.62 -12.54
C SER A 673 -41.96 -21.23 -12.64
N SER A 674 -41.54 -20.33 -11.76
CA SER A 674 -40.17 -19.84 -11.57
C SER A 674 -39.19 -20.93 -11.06
N PRO A 675 -37.87 -20.83 -11.31
CA PRO A 675 -36.90 -21.82 -10.83
C PRO A 675 -36.41 -21.53 -9.41
N PRO A 676 -36.19 -22.55 -8.55
CA PRO A 676 -35.65 -22.38 -7.21
C PRO A 676 -34.11 -22.41 -7.17
N GLU A 677 -33.63 -21.70 -6.15
CA GLU A 677 -32.27 -21.58 -5.63
C GLU A 677 -31.70 -22.92 -5.11
N PRO A 678 -30.40 -23.22 -5.28
CA PRO A 678 -29.83 -24.49 -4.81
C PRO A 678 -29.39 -24.42 -3.34
N THR A 679 -30.06 -25.22 -2.51
CA THR A 679 -29.67 -25.54 -1.13
C THR A 679 -28.62 -26.65 -1.07
N ALA A 680 -27.68 -26.50 -0.14
CA ALA A 680 -26.62 -27.44 0.18
C ALA A 680 -27.17 -28.74 0.81
N GLU A 681 -26.67 -29.89 0.35
CA GLU A 681 -26.90 -31.19 0.99
C GLU A 681 -25.70 -31.65 1.81
N ASN A 682 -26.01 -32.04 3.05
CA ASN A 682 -25.13 -32.69 4.01
C ASN A 682 -24.95 -34.17 3.63
N PHE A 683 -23.69 -34.63 3.55
CA PHE A 683 -23.37 -36.05 3.42
C PHE A 683 -23.05 -36.63 4.80
N VAL A 684 -23.96 -37.48 5.32
CA VAL A 684 -23.75 -38.34 6.49
C VAL A 684 -23.98 -39.78 6.03
N GLY A 685 -22.95 -40.62 6.17
CA GLY A 685 -23.02 -42.05 5.88
C GLY A 685 -21.71 -42.72 6.26
N GLY A 686 -21.64 -43.22 7.50
CA GLY A 686 -20.49 -43.96 8.02
C GLY A 686 -20.42 -45.39 7.51
N ALA A 687 -19.20 -45.94 7.50
CA ALA A 687 -18.95 -47.36 7.60
C ALA A 687 -17.66 -47.59 8.38
N THR A 688 -17.82 -48.29 9.49
CA THR A 688 -16.83 -48.80 10.45
C THR A 688 -15.91 -49.85 9.85
N LEU A 689 -14.59 -49.73 10.07
CA LEU A 689 -13.69 -50.89 10.17
C LEU A 689 -12.73 -50.70 11.34
N THR A 690 -13.03 -51.43 12.40
CA THR A 690 -12.19 -51.76 13.55
C THR A 690 -11.26 -52.92 13.20
N ALA A 691 -9.95 -52.74 13.35
CA ALA A 691 -9.01 -53.80 13.72
C ALA A 691 -7.72 -53.16 14.25
N GLY A 692 -7.50 -53.27 15.55
CA GLY A 692 -6.23 -52.94 16.18
C GLY A 692 -5.25 -54.11 16.13
N LEU A 693 -3.97 -53.80 16.34
CA LEU A 693 -3.00 -54.57 17.13
C LEU A 693 -1.66 -53.81 17.11
N GLY A 694 -1.19 -53.42 18.28
CA GLY A 694 0.09 -52.72 18.45
C GLY A 694 1.26 -53.68 18.55
N VAL A 695 2.48 -53.15 18.34
CA VAL A 695 3.70 -53.64 18.98
C VAL A 695 4.66 -52.46 19.19
N ILE A 696 5.18 -52.42 20.41
CA ILE A 696 6.27 -51.64 21.00
C ILE A 696 7.58 -51.79 20.19
N PHE A 697 8.41 -50.74 20.05
CA PHE A 697 9.88 -50.85 20.22
C PHE A 697 10.57 -49.47 20.22
N GLY A 698 11.28 -49.19 21.33
CA GLY A 698 12.73 -48.99 21.26
C GLY A 698 13.27 -47.57 21.09
N SER A 699 13.53 -46.93 22.23
CA SER A 699 14.53 -45.87 22.38
C SER A 699 15.91 -46.33 21.93
N SER A 700 16.67 -45.49 21.22
CA SER A 700 18.13 -45.57 21.22
C SER A 700 18.76 -44.18 21.16
N SER A 701 19.36 -43.82 22.29
CA SER A 701 20.29 -42.71 22.49
C SER A 701 21.56 -42.96 21.69
N GLY A 702 22.05 -41.95 20.96
CA GLY A 702 23.35 -41.95 20.31
C GLY A 702 24.13 -40.70 20.69
N THR A 703 25.07 -40.84 21.62
CA THR A 703 26.10 -39.85 21.95
C THR A 703 27.14 -39.78 20.83
N LEU A 704 27.29 -38.61 20.20
CA LEU A 704 28.43 -38.32 19.32
C LEU A 704 29.25 -37.17 19.93
N ALA A 705 30.29 -37.58 20.66
CA ALA A 705 31.45 -36.75 20.95
C ALA A 705 32.33 -36.68 19.70
N GLY A 706 32.72 -35.48 19.27
CA GLY A 706 33.55 -35.29 18.08
C GLY A 706 34.23 -33.92 18.06
N ALA A 707 35.47 -33.92 18.56
CA ALA A 707 36.63 -33.08 18.24
C ALA A 707 36.42 -31.60 17.81
N GLY A 708 36.94 -30.70 18.64
CA GLY A 708 37.10 -29.29 18.33
C GLY A 708 38.13 -29.02 17.22
N GLY A 709 37.78 -28.13 16.31
CA GLY A 709 38.67 -27.54 15.30
C GLY A 709 38.87 -26.05 15.59
N LEU A 710 40.14 -25.62 15.57
CA LEU A 710 40.70 -24.31 15.92
C LEU A 710 40.26 -23.10 15.05
N THR A 711 39.10 -23.12 14.42
CA THR A 711 38.61 -22.01 13.57
C THR A 711 37.84 -20.94 14.34
N GLY A 712 37.42 -21.23 15.58
CA GLY A 712 36.63 -20.29 16.40
C GLY A 712 37.42 -19.13 17.02
N LEU A 713 38.71 -19.30 17.29
CA LEU A 713 39.53 -18.27 17.95
C LEU A 713 39.87 -17.08 17.04
N GLY A 714 40.07 -17.33 15.74
CA GLY A 714 40.33 -16.25 14.77
C GLY A 714 39.14 -15.31 14.59
N TRP A 715 37.93 -15.87 14.56
CA TRP A 715 36.69 -15.10 14.42
C TRP A 715 36.34 -14.29 15.69
N TRP A 716 36.63 -14.86 16.86
CA TRP A 716 36.45 -14.19 18.14
C TRP A 716 37.43 -13.00 18.33
N ALA A 717 38.69 -13.13 17.87
CA ALA A 717 39.68 -12.05 17.93
C ALA A 717 39.36 -10.90 16.95
N PHE A 718 38.91 -11.22 15.72
CA PHE A 718 38.54 -10.23 14.71
C PHE A 718 37.37 -9.33 15.14
N LYS A 719 36.40 -9.85 15.88
CA LYS A 719 35.24 -9.10 16.39
C LYS A 719 35.58 -8.12 17.53
N ARG A 720 36.75 -8.22 18.16
CA ARG A 720 37.14 -7.40 19.33
C ARG A 720 38.09 -6.26 18.98
N SER A 721 38.79 -6.32 17.85
CA SER A 721 39.59 -5.21 17.32
C SER A 721 38.70 -4.26 16.51
N LYS A 722 38.15 -3.24 17.16
CA LYS A 722 37.63 -2.05 16.45
C LYS A 722 38.82 -1.23 15.93
N GLY A 723 39.23 -1.46 14.69
CA GLY A 723 40.22 -0.64 13.99
C GLY A 723 41.17 -1.46 13.12
N ASP A 724 41.22 -1.09 11.83
CA ASP A 724 42.08 -1.65 10.79
C ASP A 724 43.58 -1.33 11.07
N PRO A 725 44.49 -2.32 11.16
CA PRO A 725 45.89 -2.09 11.56
C PRO A 725 46.86 -1.74 10.42
N TRP A 726 46.40 -1.37 9.21
CA TRP A 726 47.31 -1.07 8.09
C TRP A 726 47.09 0.31 7.45
N VAL A 727 47.49 1.36 8.16
CA VAL A 727 47.85 2.64 7.52
C VAL A 727 49.26 3.02 7.94
N ARG A 728 50.22 2.76 7.05
CA ARG A 728 51.58 3.31 7.16
C ARG A 728 51.55 4.81 6.84
N ARG A 729 52.23 5.54 7.71
CA ARG A 729 52.49 6.99 7.78
C ARG A 729 52.77 7.68 6.45
N GLY A 730 52.29 8.92 6.34
CA GLY A 730 52.81 9.93 5.42
C GLY A 730 52.07 11.26 5.54
N TYR A 731 52.37 12.07 6.57
CA TYR A 731 52.06 13.50 6.56
C TYR A 731 53.35 14.30 6.84
N PRO A 732 53.66 15.33 6.04
CA PRO A 732 54.69 16.30 6.37
C PRO A 732 54.17 17.35 7.35
N ILE A 733 55.06 17.69 8.28
CA ILE A 733 55.01 18.79 9.24
C ILE A 733 54.98 20.12 8.49
N GLU A 734 53.99 20.98 8.75
CA GLU A 734 54.14 22.44 8.85
C GLU A 734 52.94 23.04 9.61
N PHE A 735 53.18 24.18 10.27
CA PHE A 735 52.23 25.05 11.00
C PHE A 735 51.95 24.74 12.48
N LEU A 736 52.99 24.89 13.30
CA LEU A 736 52.89 25.61 14.57
C LEU A 736 53.54 27.00 14.40
N LYS A 737 52.73 28.00 14.03
CA LYS A 737 53.06 29.41 14.22
C LYS A 737 51.79 30.11 14.69
N ASN A 738 51.92 30.83 15.81
CA ASN A 738 51.01 31.83 16.37
C ASN A 738 50.13 31.39 17.56
N VAL A 739 50.74 31.30 18.75
CA VAL A 739 50.15 31.87 19.98
C VAL A 739 51.27 32.51 20.81
N PRO A 740 51.16 33.79 21.22
CA PRO A 740 52.11 34.45 22.12
C PRO A 740 51.72 34.28 23.60
N TYR A 741 52.74 33.91 24.39
CA TYR A 741 52.89 33.78 25.86
C TYR A 741 51.84 33.03 26.67
#